data_AF-A0A3N5SJ00-F1
#
_entry.id   AF-A0A3N5SJ00-F1
#
_cell.length_a   1.000
_cell.length_b   1.000
_cell.length_c   1.000
_cell.angle_alpha   90.00
_cell.angle_beta   90.00
_cell.angle_gamma   90.00
#
_symmetry.space_group_name_H-M   'P 1'
#
loop_
_entity.id
_entity.type
_entity.pdbx_description
1 polymer ?
#
loop_
_entity_poly.entity_id
_entity_poly.type
_entity_poly.pdbx_seq_one_letter_code
_entity_poly.pdbx_strand_id
1 'polypeptide(L)'
;MEKDFLQSLKVEISRSFKLVPYERMAFHRLLGIVKSENGTRILLRELEQEPFIRESALLVLKDFDRQEVGQALLDFVNGGETSVLEKLCALENIERFGTPEALDSVVRIIEKYETDSAQIEAIEKAFTILRIHGADSPEVFGFLKIVAADREKHVSIRCFAIEALSSFKDISLYEDFLKEKNEAITCSVYNSLSMLSDKIMKESEDSRGEEDVSYTYAPELEDRLILNVRVLLGKMTSQFDTYSRRAQTAFINAMICGNHREFLIYTMKALTSGDRDLMDMILRLLHSSIQKLRDPDKLFRNLLALSVEDDRENEMIVAVFERFFMNLKESRINNLLRDKLFNYIIVTLETYFETYRKEFMVTEVIEKDFPESFRILRRFMLDQFTPEMKKRVVHFLRNVDRTMIQELIKYLSASLPYIRKEDVEKLKLLVEVLYDLDQKSRENSAMRVEGINFEKRYLRNRIARLCEIIGRLRIEEAASTLVKIFNYVKKYPDQDISSAVSRSLSILNYSYMLGELEVLLASGDLGEQRKAIRLLSLFSDQRSLNILLDYLRDRTEVGSEDVDMTLTIFLRRDVTGNVAANAVFKRVLEDNKNGEIVRLAILCMGKGGIEADIEYLNERFMGLESNELKEAVVQAIGYIVLYNNTVNRRQVIKYLLEYLKDPAIKVRIYSCALLISLGNKEAMKSLRDMMVIKNRQIQREILAAIGVQRSGEFAYFLISLLKEEYGISHDILQALALMPPEELQEIDHFIVNIFKKYEGAALDTEERKEGVQRRHPSSLSRESLPRKTFINVEMPGYRRLAGHLNLVDIMIGSRVTERLVTSVVTGLKGFVSQMVGGRVVAVFDDEATAAEAGLRIRENMRGFNEVRLPGDHLLLNIQLMTGGLKIMNGEVLDLPEHAMRHARSLSAPGRVIVDETTSNLVEQAYHSVPFADVVTGSGAFPTRFFELISPVNFRDLAETMVTELIKSDQERLMAQMQIEVELRKRKNEQKVGSSVEYAQAMDDIGKVVREDLADIVKYIQKRSTDRELISTVERMVSNVNKRYMAETTRIIMR
;
A
#
# COMPACT_ATOMS: atom_id res chain seq x y z
N MET A 1 41.55 -21.57 -27.80
CA MET A 1 40.16 -21.99 -27.57
C MET A 1 39.26 -20.84 -27.08
N GLU A 2 39.55 -20.12 -25.99
CA GLU A 2 38.70 -18.98 -25.53
C GLU A 2 38.60 -17.82 -26.55
N LYS A 3 39.71 -17.45 -27.22
CA LYS A 3 39.71 -16.39 -28.25
C LYS A 3 38.90 -16.74 -29.52
N ASP A 4 38.75 -18.01 -29.87
CA ASP A 4 38.06 -18.42 -31.10
C ASP A 4 36.54 -18.34 -30.97
N PHE A 5 36.01 -18.61 -29.78
CA PHE A 5 34.57 -18.65 -29.53
C PHE A 5 33.95 -17.25 -29.37
N LEU A 6 34.54 -16.38 -28.55
CA LEU A 6 34.10 -14.99 -28.44
C LEU A 6 34.12 -14.28 -29.81
N GLN A 7 35.15 -14.56 -30.60
CA GLN A 7 35.26 -14.04 -31.97
C GLN A 7 34.14 -14.58 -32.87
N SER A 8 33.78 -15.86 -32.75
CA SER A 8 32.65 -16.44 -33.50
C SER A 8 31.31 -15.77 -33.17
N LEU A 9 31.04 -15.49 -31.88
CA LEU A 9 29.87 -14.75 -31.41
C LEU A 9 29.84 -13.32 -31.96
N LYS A 10 30.96 -12.60 -31.89
CA LYS A 10 31.08 -11.24 -32.45
C LYS A 10 30.77 -11.23 -33.96
N VAL A 11 31.24 -12.24 -34.70
CA VAL A 11 30.96 -12.39 -36.14
C VAL A 11 29.49 -12.72 -36.40
N GLU A 12 28.88 -13.60 -35.61
CA GLU A 12 27.46 -13.96 -35.72
C GLU A 12 26.55 -12.75 -35.44
N ILE A 13 26.83 -12.01 -34.36
CA ILE A 13 26.13 -10.77 -34.01
C ILE A 13 26.25 -9.76 -35.16
N SER A 14 27.46 -9.51 -35.67
CA SER A 14 27.69 -8.59 -36.78
C SER A 14 26.92 -8.97 -38.06
N ARG A 15 26.65 -10.26 -38.30
CA ARG A 15 25.89 -10.74 -39.46
C ARG A 15 24.38 -10.73 -39.25
N SER A 16 23.93 -10.89 -38.00
CA SER A 16 22.52 -11.19 -37.71
C SER A 16 21.68 -9.96 -37.38
N PHE A 17 22.27 -8.92 -36.79
CA PHE A 17 21.57 -7.65 -36.55
C PHE A 17 21.38 -6.89 -37.86
N LYS A 18 20.18 -6.31 -38.05
CA LYS A 18 19.80 -5.54 -39.25
C LYS A 18 19.51 -4.07 -38.94
N LEU A 19 19.63 -3.65 -37.67
CA LEU A 19 19.26 -2.33 -37.18
C LEU A 19 17.79 -1.99 -37.44
N VAL A 20 16.90 -2.96 -37.24
CA VAL A 20 15.44 -2.69 -37.18
C VAL A 20 15.11 -1.83 -35.95
N PRO A 21 13.96 -1.14 -35.90
CA PRO A 21 13.67 -0.15 -34.85
C PRO A 21 13.91 -0.65 -33.41
N TYR A 22 13.48 -1.88 -33.09
CA TYR A 22 13.72 -2.48 -31.77
C TYR A 22 15.21 -2.62 -31.43
N GLU A 23 16.02 -3.11 -32.38
CA GLU A 23 17.47 -3.30 -32.21
C GLU A 23 18.18 -1.95 -32.02
N ARG A 24 17.81 -0.93 -32.80
CA ARG A 24 18.33 0.44 -32.67
C ARG A 24 18.06 1.00 -31.28
N MET A 25 16.82 0.93 -30.81
CA MET A 25 16.43 1.43 -29.49
C MET A 25 17.18 0.72 -28.36
N ALA A 26 17.38 -0.59 -28.45
CA ALA A 26 18.19 -1.34 -27.50
C ALA A 26 19.66 -0.88 -27.52
N PHE A 27 20.25 -0.70 -28.70
CA PHE A 27 21.62 -0.22 -28.86
C PHE A 27 21.80 1.24 -28.40
N HIS A 28 20.82 2.11 -28.60
CA HIS A 28 20.86 3.48 -28.07
C HIS A 28 21.11 3.47 -26.56
N ARG A 29 20.40 2.60 -25.84
CA ARG A 29 20.53 2.47 -24.39
C ARG A 29 21.88 1.90 -23.98
N LEU A 30 22.46 0.98 -24.75
CA LEU A 30 23.84 0.51 -24.52
C LEU A 30 24.86 1.65 -24.67
N LEU A 31 24.77 2.41 -25.76
CA LEU A 31 25.64 3.58 -25.99
C LEU A 31 25.46 4.61 -24.85
N GLY A 32 24.25 4.73 -24.31
CA GLY A 32 23.92 5.55 -23.15
C GLY A 32 24.60 5.15 -21.84
N ILE A 33 24.99 3.89 -21.68
CA ILE A 33 25.71 3.41 -20.49
C ILE A 33 27.15 3.94 -20.50
N VAL A 34 27.83 3.87 -21.65
CA VAL A 34 29.25 4.18 -21.78
C VAL A 34 29.50 5.65 -22.11
N LYS A 35 28.59 6.28 -22.87
CA LYS A 35 28.65 7.68 -23.30
C LYS A 35 29.94 8.01 -24.05
N SER A 36 30.40 7.09 -24.91
CA SER A 36 31.59 7.32 -25.74
C SER A 36 31.35 8.43 -26.77
N GLU A 37 32.43 9.01 -27.31
CA GLU A 37 32.32 10.07 -28.33
C GLU A 37 31.66 9.56 -29.61
N ASN A 38 32.08 8.40 -30.11
CA ASN A 38 31.48 7.81 -31.31
C ASN A 38 30.02 7.40 -31.06
N GLY A 39 29.70 6.86 -29.88
CA GLY A 39 28.32 6.57 -29.49
C GLY A 39 27.45 7.81 -29.42
N THR A 40 28.00 8.92 -28.92
CA THR A 40 27.32 10.23 -28.90
C THR A 40 26.99 10.71 -30.32
N ARG A 41 27.96 10.64 -31.25
CA ARG A 41 27.74 11.04 -32.66
C ARG A 41 26.64 10.21 -33.34
N ILE A 42 26.61 8.90 -33.08
CA ILE A 42 25.52 8.03 -33.57
C ILE A 42 24.17 8.50 -33.03
N LEU A 43 24.05 8.66 -31.71
CA LEU A 43 22.79 9.10 -31.08
C LEU A 43 22.29 10.46 -31.60
N LEU A 44 23.20 11.42 -31.84
CA LEU A 44 22.85 12.71 -32.41
C LEU A 44 22.31 12.60 -33.85
N ARG A 45 22.86 11.69 -34.66
CA ARG A 45 22.36 11.41 -36.01
C ARG A 45 20.98 10.73 -35.99
N GLU A 46 20.73 9.88 -35.00
CA GLU A 46 19.45 9.19 -34.82
C GLU A 46 18.29 10.17 -34.51
N LEU A 47 18.59 11.43 -34.20
CA LEU A 47 17.58 12.49 -34.07
C LEU A 47 16.88 12.84 -35.40
N GLU A 48 17.48 12.47 -36.54
CA GLU A 48 16.92 12.73 -37.88
C GLU A 48 16.02 11.60 -38.39
N GLN A 49 15.96 10.48 -37.66
CA GLN A 49 15.20 9.29 -38.03
C GLN A 49 13.70 9.42 -37.73
N GLU A 50 12.95 8.35 -38.00
CA GLU A 50 11.53 8.25 -37.68
C GLU A 50 11.25 8.57 -36.19
N PRO A 51 10.05 9.12 -35.87
CA PRO A 51 9.74 9.61 -34.52
C PRO A 51 10.07 8.62 -33.40
N PHE A 52 9.80 7.34 -33.62
CA PHE A 52 10.04 6.28 -32.64
C PHE A 52 11.52 6.03 -32.31
N ILE A 53 12.41 6.18 -33.29
CA ILE A 53 13.85 5.97 -33.13
C ILE A 53 14.46 7.23 -32.50
N ARG A 54 14.03 8.39 -32.98
CA ARG A 54 14.38 9.71 -32.48
C ARG A 54 14.04 9.91 -31.01
N GLU A 55 12.83 9.58 -30.57
CA GLU A 55 12.43 9.64 -29.16
C GLU A 55 13.31 8.77 -28.27
N SER A 56 13.68 7.57 -28.74
CA SER A 56 14.59 6.69 -28.00
C SER A 56 15.99 7.28 -27.86
N ALA A 57 16.51 7.95 -28.90
CA ALA A 57 17.81 8.62 -28.83
C ALA A 57 17.77 9.81 -27.85
N LEU A 58 16.70 10.61 -27.89
CA LEU A 58 16.49 11.74 -26.95
C LEU A 58 16.44 11.28 -25.49
N LEU A 59 15.72 10.19 -25.20
CA LEU A 59 15.62 9.62 -23.85
C LEU A 59 16.97 9.22 -23.27
N VAL A 60 17.94 8.89 -24.12
CA VAL A 60 19.30 8.52 -23.72
C VAL A 60 20.20 9.76 -23.65
N LEU A 61 20.17 10.62 -24.67
CA LEU A 61 21.01 11.81 -24.78
C LEU A 61 20.77 12.79 -23.63
N LYS A 62 19.58 12.83 -23.05
CA LYS A 62 19.26 13.74 -21.95
C LYS A 62 20.18 13.60 -20.72
N ASP A 63 20.80 12.43 -20.53
CA ASP A 63 21.70 12.15 -19.41
C ASP A 63 23.18 12.42 -19.76
N PHE A 64 23.51 13.00 -20.92
CA PHE A 64 24.88 13.27 -21.35
C PHE A 64 25.36 14.65 -20.90
N ASP A 65 26.52 14.67 -20.24
CA ASP A 65 27.21 15.89 -19.81
C ASP A 65 28.22 16.34 -20.88
N ARG A 66 27.71 16.89 -21.99
CA ARG A 66 28.52 17.41 -23.11
C ARG A 66 27.84 18.64 -23.71
N GLN A 67 28.58 19.74 -23.83
CA GLN A 67 28.05 21.00 -24.37
C GLN A 67 27.49 20.85 -25.81
N GLU A 68 28.16 20.04 -26.64
CA GLU A 68 27.71 19.73 -28.01
C GLU A 68 26.33 19.06 -28.05
N VAL A 69 26.02 18.21 -27.07
CA VAL A 69 24.72 17.52 -26.96
C VAL A 69 23.65 18.52 -26.53
N GLY A 70 23.92 19.33 -25.50
CA GLY A 70 22.99 20.37 -25.04
C GLY A 70 22.60 21.34 -26.17
N GLN A 71 23.58 21.81 -26.95
CA GLN A 71 23.33 22.67 -28.10
C GLN A 71 22.49 21.98 -29.17
N ALA A 72 22.84 20.73 -29.54
CA ALA A 72 22.10 19.98 -30.54
C ALA A 72 20.63 19.73 -30.13
N LEU A 73 20.37 19.46 -28.85
CA LEU A 73 19.02 19.27 -28.31
C LEU A 73 18.20 20.56 -28.35
N LEU A 74 18.81 21.71 -28.02
CA LEU A 74 18.16 23.02 -28.11
C LEU A 74 17.87 23.42 -29.56
N ASP A 75 18.83 23.21 -30.46
CA ASP A 75 18.66 23.48 -31.89
C ASP A 75 17.52 22.61 -32.47
N PHE A 76 17.44 21.35 -32.04
CA PHE A 76 16.38 20.43 -32.43
C PHE A 76 14.99 20.92 -31.98
N VAL A 77 14.84 21.31 -30.70
CA VAL A 77 13.56 21.79 -30.16
C VAL A 77 13.12 23.12 -30.79
N ASN A 78 14.07 24.00 -31.08
CA ASN A 78 13.79 25.30 -31.69
C ASN A 78 13.52 25.22 -33.21
N GLY A 79 14.09 24.21 -33.89
CA GLY A 79 14.10 24.08 -35.35
C GLY A 79 12.84 23.54 -36.02
N GLY A 80 11.87 22.98 -35.28
CA GLY A 80 10.68 22.34 -35.88
C GLY A 80 9.50 22.07 -34.95
N GLU A 81 8.49 21.35 -35.45
CA GLU A 81 7.40 20.78 -34.63
C GLU A 81 7.93 19.58 -33.84
N THR A 82 7.86 19.68 -32.51
CA THR A 82 8.33 18.64 -31.58
C THR A 82 7.23 18.31 -30.57
N SER A 83 7.17 17.05 -30.15
CA SER A 83 6.23 16.58 -29.14
C SER A 83 6.62 17.11 -27.75
N VAL A 84 5.66 17.12 -26.81
CA VAL A 84 5.92 17.51 -25.41
C VAL A 84 7.04 16.66 -24.80
N LEU A 85 7.07 15.36 -25.10
CA LEU A 85 8.09 14.44 -24.59
C LEU A 85 9.50 14.79 -25.11
N GLU A 86 9.61 15.12 -26.39
CA GLU A 86 10.88 15.50 -27.03
C GLU A 86 11.43 16.78 -26.38
N LYS A 87 10.56 17.78 -26.16
CA LYS A 87 10.92 19.02 -25.45
C LYS A 87 11.33 18.76 -24.02
N LEU A 88 10.58 17.95 -23.27
CA LEU A 88 10.91 17.60 -21.89
C LEU A 88 12.27 16.91 -21.80
N CYS A 89 12.62 16.02 -22.74
CA CYS A 89 13.95 15.38 -22.75
C CYS A 89 15.08 16.39 -22.96
N ALA A 90 14.92 17.31 -23.91
CA ALA A 90 15.91 18.37 -24.14
C ALA A 90 16.04 19.29 -22.92
N LEU A 91 14.92 19.73 -22.35
CA LEU A 91 14.90 20.59 -21.17
C LEU A 91 15.46 19.89 -19.92
N GLU A 92 15.24 18.58 -19.73
CA GLU A 92 15.87 17.79 -18.66
C GLU A 92 17.41 17.77 -18.77
N ASN A 93 17.97 17.78 -19.98
CA ASN A 93 19.41 17.89 -20.17
C ASN A 93 19.93 19.25 -19.72
N ILE A 94 19.28 20.33 -20.18
CA ILE A 94 19.66 21.71 -19.85
C ILE A 94 19.49 22.00 -18.36
N GLU A 95 18.45 21.47 -17.71
CA GLU A 95 18.30 21.58 -16.26
C GLU A 95 19.52 21.03 -15.51
N ARG A 96 20.10 19.92 -15.97
CA ARG A 96 21.22 19.23 -15.30
C ARG A 96 22.61 19.77 -15.67
N PHE A 97 22.83 20.07 -16.95
CA PHE A 97 24.15 20.35 -17.52
C PHE A 97 24.21 21.69 -18.27
N GLY A 98 23.12 22.45 -18.30
CA GLY A 98 23.04 23.72 -19.00
C GLY A 98 23.99 24.77 -18.43
N THR A 99 24.38 25.71 -19.30
CA THR A 99 25.13 26.92 -18.96
C THR A 99 24.23 28.15 -19.12
N PRO A 100 24.61 29.32 -18.57
CA PRO A 100 23.85 30.56 -18.76
C PRO A 100 23.60 30.95 -20.23
N GLU A 101 24.46 30.51 -21.16
CA GLU A 101 24.31 30.76 -22.61
C GLU A 101 23.06 30.09 -23.20
N ALA A 102 22.56 29.02 -22.57
CA ALA A 102 21.35 28.33 -23.02
C ALA A 102 20.05 29.07 -22.66
N LEU A 103 20.10 30.05 -21.76
CA LEU A 103 18.91 30.70 -21.19
C LEU A 103 18.10 31.46 -22.24
N ASP A 104 18.74 32.12 -23.21
CA ASP A 104 18.05 32.81 -24.31
C ASP A 104 17.20 31.85 -25.15
N SER A 105 17.73 30.65 -25.40
CA SER A 105 17.02 29.60 -26.12
C SER A 105 15.82 29.07 -25.31
N VAL A 106 15.95 28.99 -23.99
CA VAL A 106 14.86 28.58 -23.08
C VAL A 106 13.76 29.64 -23.04
N VAL A 107 14.10 30.93 -23.01
CA VAL A 107 13.12 32.04 -23.08
C VAL A 107 12.34 31.98 -24.40
N ARG A 108 13.02 31.76 -25.54
CA ARG A 108 12.34 31.61 -26.85
C ARG A 108 11.34 30.45 -26.87
N ILE A 109 11.62 29.35 -26.17
CA ILE A 109 10.68 28.21 -26.06
C ILE A 109 9.42 28.65 -25.32
N ILE A 110 9.55 29.41 -24.23
CA ILE A 110 8.41 29.92 -23.46
C ILE A 110 7.56 30.85 -24.35
N GLU A 111 8.18 31.85 -24.98
CA GLU A 111 7.48 32.81 -25.83
C GLU A 111 6.79 32.15 -27.04
N LYS A 112 7.40 31.11 -27.63
CA LYS A 112 6.83 30.40 -28.78
C LYS A 112 5.59 29.59 -28.43
N TYR A 113 5.52 29.02 -27.22
CA TYR A 113 4.48 28.06 -26.85
C TYR A 113 3.53 28.56 -25.74
N GLU A 114 3.67 29.79 -25.24
CA GLU A 114 2.87 30.31 -24.13
C GLU A 114 1.34 30.31 -24.36
N THR A 115 0.90 30.25 -25.61
CA THR A 115 -0.53 30.18 -25.97
C THR A 115 -1.05 28.75 -26.16
N ASP A 116 -0.16 27.75 -26.20
CA ASP A 116 -0.51 26.35 -26.41
C ASP A 116 -0.61 25.58 -25.08
N SER A 117 -1.85 25.36 -24.64
CA SER A 117 -2.14 24.60 -23.42
C SER A 117 -1.59 23.16 -23.43
N ALA A 118 -1.38 22.56 -24.61
CA ALA A 118 -0.81 21.21 -24.70
C ALA A 118 0.68 21.18 -24.33
N GLN A 119 1.36 22.32 -24.31
CA GLN A 119 2.81 22.44 -24.02
C GLN A 119 3.10 22.87 -22.59
N ILE A 120 2.08 22.95 -21.73
CA ILE A 120 2.20 23.55 -20.39
C ILE A 120 3.28 22.88 -19.52
N GLU A 121 3.44 21.56 -19.61
CA GLU A 121 4.49 20.82 -18.87
C GLU A 121 5.91 21.20 -19.34
N ALA A 122 6.11 21.39 -20.65
CA ALA A 122 7.40 21.82 -21.18
C ALA A 122 7.72 23.27 -20.77
N ILE A 123 6.69 24.13 -20.71
CA ILE A 123 6.83 25.53 -20.27
C ILE A 123 7.20 25.59 -18.79
N GLU A 124 6.54 24.81 -17.93
CA GLU A 124 6.88 24.69 -16.50
C GLU A 124 8.35 24.29 -16.29
N LYS A 125 8.81 23.31 -17.08
CA LYS A 125 10.20 22.85 -17.04
C LYS A 125 11.17 23.97 -17.46
N ALA A 126 10.82 24.74 -18.49
CA ALA A 126 11.60 25.89 -18.93
C ALA A 126 11.75 26.96 -17.83
N PHE A 127 10.67 27.31 -17.11
CA PHE A 127 10.77 28.22 -15.96
C PHE A 127 11.62 27.67 -14.82
N THR A 128 11.57 26.36 -14.58
CA THR A 128 12.43 25.70 -13.59
C THR A 128 13.92 25.85 -13.95
N ILE A 129 14.27 25.77 -15.23
CA ILE A 129 15.63 26.00 -15.73
C ILE A 129 16.05 27.46 -15.50
N LEU A 130 15.17 28.43 -15.82
CA LEU A 130 15.45 29.85 -15.56
C LEU A 130 15.72 30.12 -14.08
N ARG A 131 15.01 29.43 -13.17
CA ARG A 131 15.25 29.51 -11.71
C ARG A 131 16.61 28.96 -11.30
N ILE A 132 17.03 27.83 -11.86
CA ILE A 132 18.25 27.13 -11.46
C ILE A 132 19.49 27.84 -12.02
N HIS A 133 19.49 28.14 -13.31
CA HIS A 133 20.66 28.65 -14.04
C HIS A 133 20.65 30.16 -14.24
N GLY A 134 19.50 30.82 -14.09
CA GLY A 134 19.34 32.26 -14.30
C GLY A 134 19.47 33.13 -13.06
N ALA A 135 19.78 32.58 -11.89
CA ALA A 135 19.71 33.28 -10.59
C ALA A 135 20.51 34.61 -10.51
N ASP A 136 21.58 34.73 -11.28
CA ASP A 136 22.44 35.93 -11.33
C ASP A 136 22.22 36.79 -12.59
N SER A 137 21.29 36.41 -13.48
CA SER A 137 21.03 37.14 -14.73
C SER A 137 19.99 38.25 -14.53
N PRO A 138 20.34 39.53 -14.77
CA PRO A 138 19.39 40.64 -14.68
C PRO A 138 18.32 40.58 -15.78
N GLU A 139 18.65 40.00 -16.93
CA GLU A 139 17.74 39.83 -18.07
C GLU A 139 16.65 38.81 -17.74
N VAL A 140 17.02 37.67 -17.14
CA VAL A 140 16.05 36.67 -16.66
C VAL A 140 15.18 37.26 -15.55
N PHE A 141 15.76 38.00 -14.61
CA PHE A 141 14.97 38.67 -13.57
C PHE A 141 13.93 39.63 -14.17
N GLY A 142 14.32 40.44 -15.14
CA GLY A 142 13.44 41.36 -15.87
C GLY A 142 12.29 40.62 -16.57
N PHE A 143 12.62 39.55 -17.31
CA PHE A 143 11.64 38.70 -17.99
C PHE A 143 10.63 38.09 -17.01
N LEU A 144 11.10 37.43 -15.94
CA LEU A 144 10.23 36.78 -14.96
C LEU A 144 9.30 37.78 -14.27
N LYS A 145 9.79 38.98 -13.94
CA LYS A 145 9.00 40.04 -13.33
C LYS A 145 7.87 40.53 -14.25
N ILE A 146 8.16 40.70 -15.54
CA ILE A 146 7.15 41.10 -16.54
C ILE A 146 6.09 40.02 -16.65
N VAL A 147 6.48 38.76 -16.82
CA VAL A 147 5.56 37.64 -16.96
C VAL A 147 4.70 37.43 -15.71
N ALA A 148 5.27 37.54 -14.52
CA ALA A 148 4.53 37.38 -13.26
C ALA A 148 3.47 38.49 -13.04
N ALA A 149 3.80 39.73 -13.42
CA ALA A 149 2.93 40.89 -13.25
C ALA A 149 1.85 41.03 -14.34
N ASP A 150 2.05 40.42 -15.50
CA ASP A 150 1.11 40.49 -16.63
C ASP A 150 -0.18 39.70 -16.33
N ARG A 151 -1.29 40.44 -16.15
CA ARG A 151 -2.60 39.86 -15.83
C ARG A 151 -3.34 39.28 -17.03
N GLU A 152 -2.88 39.56 -18.25
CA GLU A 152 -3.48 39.02 -19.47
C GLU A 152 -2.98 37.60 -19.77
N LYS A 153 -1.82 37.22 -19.20
CA LYS A 153 -1.27 35.86 -19.34
C LYS A 153 -2.05 34.82 -18.54
N HIS A 154 -1.98 33.58 -19.04
CA HIS A 154 -2.57 32.42 -18.37
C HIS A 154 -2.01 32.28 -16.94
N VAL A 155 -2.90 32.02 -15.96
CA VAL A 155 -2.55 31.99 -14.53
C VAL A 155 -1.40 31.03 -14.24
N SER A 156 -1.37 29.86 -14.88
CA SER A 156 -0.28 28.88 -14.69
C SER A 156 1.09 29.43 -15.09
N ILE A 157 1.17 30.20 -16.18
CA ILE A 157 2.44 30.80 -16.65
C ILE A 157 2.93 31.84 -15.65
N ARG A 158 2.01 32.65 -15.11
CA ARG A 158 2.32 33.60 -14.04
C ARG A 158 2.83 32.88 -12.80
N CYS A 159 2.19 31.77 -12.42
CA CYS A 159 2.61 30.94 -11.29
C CYS A 159 4.04 30.40 -11.47
N PHE A 160 4.36 29.85 -12.65
CA PHE A 160 5.71 29.38 -12.95
C PHE A 160 6.77 30.49 -12.86
N ALA A 161 6.43 31.69 -13.34
CA ALA A 161 7.32 32.85 -13.23
C ALA A 161 7.52 33.27 -11.76
N ILE A 162 6.46 33.29 -10.94
CA ILE A 162 6.54 33.60 -9.51
C ILE A 162 7.40 32.60 -8.75
N GLU A 163 7.29 31.31 -9.05
CA GLU A 163 8.16 30.28 -8.46
C GLU A 163 9.61 30.42 -8.89
N ALA A 164 9.85 30.78 -10.16
CA ALA A 164 11.19 31.06 -10.66
C ALA A 164 11.81 32.30 -10.00
N LEU A 165 11.02 33.29 -9.58
CA LEU A 165 11.53 34.44 -8.83
C LEU A 165 12.15 34.08 -7.47
N SER A 166 11.95 32.87 -6.94
CA SER A 166 12.54 32.42 -5.67
C SER A 166 14.07 32.36 -5.69
N SER A 167 14.70 32.31 -6.86
CA SER A 167 16.17 32.39 -6.99
C SER A 167 16.70 33.80 -6.81
N PHE A 168 15.85 34.83 -6.96
CA PHE A 168 16.20 36.23 -6.84
C PHE A 168 15.74 36.74 -5.47
N LYS A 169 16.69 37.23 -4.67
CA LYS A 169 16.52 37.60 -3.25
C LYS A 169 15.65 38.87 -3.02
N ASP A 170 14.60 39.08 -3.80
CA ASP A 170 13.66 40.22 -3.73
C ASP A 170 12.29 39.81 -3.19
N ILE A 171 12.05 40.13 -1.91
CA ILE A 171 10.82 39.76 -1.19
C ILE A 171 9.67 40.75 -1.46
N SER A 172 9.99 41.96 -1.91
CA SER A 172 9.00 43.05 -2.03
C SER A 172 7.89 42.73 -3.04
N LEU A 173 8.23 42.00 -4.10
CA LEU A 173 7.31 41.58 -5.17
C LEU A 173 6.21 40.63 -4.67
N TYR A 174 6.51 39.76 -3.70
CA TYR A 174 5.56 38.76 -3.21
C TYR A 174 4.40 39.40 -2.43
N GLU A 175 4.64 40.50 -1.72
CA GLU A 175 3.57 41.20 -0.98
C GLU A 175 2.51 41.76 -1.94
N ASP A 176 2.90 42.22 -3.12
CA ASP A 176 1.97 42.74 -4.12
C ASP A 176 1.18 41.63 -4.81
N PHE A 177 1.80 40.48 -5.11
CA PHE A 177 1.09 39.31 -5.64
C PHE A 177 0.06 38.74 -4.67
N LEU A 178 0.36 38.73 -3.36
CA LEU A 178 -0.58 38.26 -2.34
C LEU A 178 -1.82 39.15 -2.22
N LYS A 179 -1.73 40.45 -2.54
CA LYS A 179 -2.88 41.37 -2.54
C LYS A 179 -3.87 41.08 -3.67
N GLU A 180 -3.49 40.33 -4.70
CA GLU A 180 -4.37 39.99 -5.83
C GLU A 180 -5.49 39.01 -5.44
N LYS A 181 -5.37 38.31 -4.30
CA LYS A 181 -6.35 37.32 -3.80
C LYS A 181 -6.71 36.22 -4.81
N ASN A 182 -5.80 35.92 -5.73
CA ASN A 182 -5.91 34.77 -6.62
C ASN A 182 -5.27 33.54 -5.95
N GLU A 183 -6.05 32.47 -5.76
CA GLU A 183 -5.61 31.29 -5.00
C GLU A 183 -4.34 30.63 -5.55
N ALA A 184 -4.26 30.45 -6.87
CA ALA A 184 -3.11 29.80 -7.52
C ALA A 184 -1.83 30.65 -7.39
N ILE A 185 -1.98 31.97 -7.55
CA ILE A 185 -0.91 32.94 -7.32
C ILE A 185 -0.47 32.91 -5.86
N THR A 186 -1.41 32.93 -4.90
CA THR A 186 -1.11 32.85 -3.46
C THR A 186 -0.33 31.58 -3.10
N CYS A 187 -0.74 30.42 -3.62
CA CYS A 187 -0.01 29.17 -3.41
C CYS A 187 1.42 29.26 -3.94
N SER A 188 1.58 29.73 -5.18
CA SER A 188 2.88 29.88 -5.83
C SER A 188 3.80 30.82 -5.06
N VAL A 189 3.27 31.93 -4.53
CA VAL A 189 4.05 32.84 -3.67
C VAL A 189 4.56 32.13 -2.41
N TYR A 190 3.71 31.36 -1.71
CA TYR A 190 4.17 30.64 -0.52
C TYR A 190 5.17 29.54 -0.85
N ASN A 191 5.02 28.86 -1.99
CA ASN A 191 6.02 27.92 -2.49
C ASN A 191 7.36 28.64 -2.73
N SER A 192 7.35 29.78 -3.42
CA SER A 192 8.55 30.60 -3.64
C SER A 192 9.24 30.99 -2.33
N LEU A 193 8.47 31.42 -1.33
CA LEU A 193 8.99 31.78 -0.01
C LEU A 193 9.59 30.58 0.72
N SER A 194 8.95 29.40 0.62
CA SER A 194 9.50 28.15 1.15
C SER A 194 10.82 27.79 0.50
N MET A 195 10.90 27.86 -0.83
CA MET A 195 12.11 27.53 -1.60
C MET A 195 13.26 28.48 -1.31
N LEU A 196 12.98 29.78 -1.26
CA LEU A 196 13.94 30.81 -0.87
C LEU A 196 14.46 30.57 0.55
N SER A 197 13.58 30.27 1.49
CA SER A 197 13.95 30.01 2.88
C SER A 197 14.82 28.78 3.04
N ASP A 198 14.46 27.68 2.36
CA ASP A 198 15.26 26.45 2.36
C ASP A 198 16.67 26.68 1.81
N LYS A 199 16.80 27.45 0.72
CA LYS A 199 18.11 27.76 0.12
C LYS A 199 18.98 28.55 1.09
N ILE A 200 18.45 29.61 1.69
CA ILE A 200 19.18 30.44 2.66
C ILE A 200 19.56 29.64 3.91
N MET A 201 18.67 28.78 4.42
CA MET A 201 18.97 27.94 5.57
C MET A 201 20.08 26.92 5.28
N LYS A 202 20.07 26.28 4.11
CA LYS A 202 21.15 25.37 3.70
C LYS A 202 22.50 26.07 3.56
N GLU A 203 22.52 27.23 2.89
CA GLU A 203 23.73 28.07 2.79
C GLU A 203 24.28 28.41 4.19
N SER A 204 23.40 28.69 5.16
CA SER A 204 23.78 28.93 6.56
C SER A 204 24.27 27.68 7.29
N GLU A 205 23.69 26.50 7.04
CA GLU A 205 24.14 25.24 7.66
C GLU A 205 25.51 24.78 7.12
N ASP A 206 25.72 24.87 5.80
CA ASP A 206 26.99 24.47 5.15
C ASP A 206 28.16 25.38 5.53
N SER A 207 27.89 26.60 5.99
CA SER A 207 28.90 27.57 6.45
C SER A 207 29.37 27.37 7.90
N ARG A 208 28.80 26.42 8.66
CA ARG A 208 29.10 26.19 10.09
C ARG A 208 30.09 25.03 10.31
N GLY A 209 30.97 25.15 11.31
CA GLY A 209 31.82 24.05 11.78
C GLY A 209 31.06 23.03 12.63
N GLU A 210 31.60 21.81 12.79
CA GLU A 210 30.96 20.71 13.54
C GLU A 210 30.67 21.04 15.03
N GLU A 211 31.36 22.03 15.61
CA GLU A 211 31.16 22.47 17.00
C GLU A 211 30.05 23.53 17.17
N ASP A 212 29.56 24.15 16.09
CA ASP A 212 28.51 25.18 16.13
C ASP A 212 27.10 24.56 15.97
N VAL A 213 26.64 23.85 17.00
CA VAL A 213 25.31 23.21 17.00
C VAL A 213 24.17 24.16 17.44
N SER A 214 23.37 24.52 16.44
CA SER A 214 21.89 24.64 16.31
C SER A 214 20.94 25.25 17.36
N TYR A 215 21.26 25.45 18.64
CA TYR A 215 20.20 25.79 19.64
C TYR A 215 20.29 27.15 20.34
N THR A 216 21.38 27.91 20.16
CA THR A 216 21.47 29.30 20.63
C THR A 216 21.80 30.19 19.44
N TYR A 217 20.76 30.74 18.81
CA TYR A 217 20.94 31.70 17.73
C TYR A 217 21.38 33.04 18.33
N ALA A 218 22.58 33.51 17.98
CA ALA A 218 22.93 34.91 18.16
C ALA A 218 22.16 35.72 17.10
N PRO A 219 21.30 36.68 17.46
CA PRO A 219 20.56 37.53 16.51
C PRO A 219 21.46 38.26 15.50
N GLU A 220 22.74 38.41 15.84
CA GLU A 220 23.78 39.09 15.07
C GLU A 220 24.21 38.33 13.80
N LEU A 221 23.87 37.04 13.68
CA LEU A 221 24.18 36.17 12.53
C LEU A 221 22.96 35.91 11.61
N GLU A 222 21.84 36.62 11.80
CA GLU A 222 20.59 36.35 11.09
C GLU A 222 20.55 37.03 9.71
N ASP A 223 20.34 36.25 8.65
CA ASP A 223 20.15 36.79 7.30
C ASP A 223 18.89 37.66 7.26
N ARG A 224 19.07 38.95 6.95
CA ARG A 224 18.01 39.96 6.83
C ARG A 224 16.86 39.50 5.92
N LEU A 225 17.14 38.66 4.94
CA LEU A 225 16.12 38.13 4.03
C LEU A 225 15.15 37.18 4.73
N ILE A 226 15.63 36.29 5.61
CA ILE A 226 14.77 35.39 6.38
C ILE A 226 13.88 36.16 7.34
N LEU A 227 14.40 37.23 7.94
CA LEU A 227 13.61 38.12 8.78
C LEU A 227 12.47 38.78 7.97
N ASN A 228 12.75 39.26 6.76
CA ASN A 228 11.74 39.82 5.86
C ASN A 228 10.67 38.78 5.46
N VAL A 229 11.06 37.53 5.16
CA VAL A 229 10.11 36.44 4.89
C VAL A 229 9.20 36.22 6.10
N ARG A 230 9.76 36.14 7.32
CA ARG A 230 8.98 35.97 8.55
C ARG A 230 8.00 37.12 8.78
N VAL A 231 8.42 38.37 8.55
CA VAL A 231 7.54 39.54 8.66
C VAL A 231 6.39 39.45 7.67
N LEU A 232 6.65 39.07 6.41
CA LEU A 232 5.60 38.89 5.40
C LEU A 232 4.61 37.79 5.80
N LEU A 233 5.12 36.62 6.22
CA LEU A 233 4.26 35.53 6.72
C LEU A 233 3.43 35.96 7.92
N GLY A 234 4.03 36.71 8.84
CA GLY A 234 3.36 37.30 10.00
C GLY A 234 2.21 38.24 9.63
N LYS A 235 2.35 39.07 8.58
CA LYS A 235 1.27 39.93 8.08
C LYS A 235 0.08 39.12 7.52
N MET A 236 0.35 37.97 6.92
CA MET A 236 -0.67 37.14 6.23
C MET A 236 -1.43 36.18 7.14
N THR A 237 -0.99 36.02 8.40
CA THR A 237 -1.64 35.22 9.45
C THR A 237 -3.15 35.43 9.58
N SER A 238 -3.62 36.68 9.43
CA SER A 238 -5.04 37.06 9.51
C SER A 238 -5.91 36.48 8.39
N GLN A 239 -5.32 36.10 7.26
CA GLN A 239 -6.02 35.60 6.08
C GLN A 239 -6.10 34.06 6.04
N PHE A 240 -5.42 33.36 6.96
CA PHE A 240 -5.28 31.91 6.93
C PHE A 240 -6.63 31.15 6.82
N ASP A 241 -7.66 31.61 7.51
CA ASP A 241 -8.99 30.96 7.50
C ASP A 241 -9.75 31.17 6.19
N THR A 242 -9.35 32.17 5.40
CA THR A 242 -9.94 32.45 4.08
C THR A 242 -9.26 31.68 2.96
N TYR A 243 -8.12 31.05 3.24
CA TYR A 243 -7.37 30.29 2.26
C TYR A 243 -7.99 28.91 2.02
N SER A 244 -7.85 28.43 0.78
CA SER A 244 -8.14 27.04 0.44
C SER A 244 -7.17 26.10 1.17
N ARG A 245 -7.51 24.80 1.20
CA ARG A 245 -6.65 23.76 1.80
C ARG A 245 -5.23 23.78 1.24
N ARG A 246 -5.09 24.04 -0.06
CA ARG A 246 -3.80 24.13 -0.77
C ARG A 246 -3.00 25.33 -0.30
N ALA A 247 -3.62 26.51 -0.28
CA ALA A 247 -2.97 27.73 0.18
C ALA A 247 -2.60 27.66 1.67
N GLN A 248 -3.44 27.04 2.52
CA GLN A 248 -3.14 26.77 3.92
C GLN A 248 -1.93 25.86 4.09
N THR A 249 -1.84 24.78 3.29
CA THR A 249 -0.71 23.85 3.32
C THR A 249 0.58 24.53 2.86
N ALA A 250 0.55 25.28 1.76
CA ALA A 250 1.72 26.02 1.27
C ALA A 250 2.19 27.10 2.25
N PHE A 251 1.26 27.80 2.90
CA PHE A 251 1.55 28.78 3.95
C PHE A 251 2.26 28.14 5.16
N ILE A 252 1.76 27.00 5.65
CA ILE A 252 2.40 26.26 6.75
C ILE A 252 3.79 25.78 6.34
N ASN A 253 3.97 25.30 5.11
CA ASN A 253 5.28 24.89 4.60
C ASN A 253 6.27 26.07 4.60
N ALA A 254 5.85 27.23 4.11
CA ALA A 254 6.67 28.46 4.15
C ALA A 254 7.04 28.86 5.58
N MET A 255 6.12 28.72 6.55
CA MET A 255 6.40 28.97 7.96
C MET A 255 7.42 27.98 8.55
N ILE A 256 7.33 26.69 8.22
CA ILE A 256 8.27 25.66 8.67
C ILE A 256 9.67 25.96 8.11
N CYS A 257 9.79 26.15 6.80
CA CYS A 257 11.06 26.42 6.13
C CYS A 257 11.68 27.75 6.59
N GLY A 258 10.85 28.76 6.86
CA GLY A 258 11.28 30.05 7.42
C GLY A 258 11.58 30.02 8.92
N ASN A 259 11.38 28.89 9.64
CA ASN A 259 11.47 28.79 11.10
C ASN A 259 10.63 29.86 11.83
N HIS A 260 9.40 30.12 11.35
CA HIS A 260 8.51 31.13 11.93
C HIS A 260 7.93 30.68 13.27
N ARG A 261 8.00 31.51 14.32
CA ARG A 261 7.60 31.14 15.70
C ARG A 261 6.15 30.65 15.85
N GLU A 262 5.25 31.07 14.97
CA GLU A 262 3.81 30.76 15.03
C GLU A 262 3.42 29.55 14.16
N PHE A 263 4.37 28.86 13.51
CA PHE A 263 4.06 27.73 12.62
C PHE A 263 3.20 26.67 13.31
N LEU A 264 3.46 26.40 14.59
CA LEU A 264 2.73 25.40 15.38
C LEU A 264 1.26 25.77 15.54
N ILE A 265 0.93 27.06 15.71
CA ILE A 265 -0.45 27.52 15.90
C ILE A 265 -1.28 27.17 14.66
N TYR A 266 -0.78 27.51 13.48
CA TYR A 266 -1.46 27.28 12.20
C TYR A 266 -1.47 25.81 11.81
N THR A 267 -0.38 25.09 12.08
CA THR A 267 -0.34 23.62 11.93
C THR A 267 -1.42 22.96 12.78
N MET A 268 -1.55 23.33 14.05
CA MET A 268 -2.57 22.77 14.93
C MET A 268 -3.98 23.19 14.55
N LYS A 269 -4.16 24.43 14.09
CA LYS A 269 -5.46 24.91 13.58
C LYS A 269 -5.94 24.09 12.39
N ALA A 270 -5.04 23.73 11.48
CA ALA A 270 -5.37 22.86 10.35
C ALA A 270 -5.65 21.41 10.80
N LEU A 271 -4.82 20.86 11.69
CA LEU A 271 -4.98 19.49 12.22
C LEU A 271 -6.25 19.30 13.06
N THR A 272 -6.82 20.37 13.65
CA THR A 272 -8.05 20.30 14.48
C THR A 272 -9.28 20.90 13.80
N SER A 273 -9.18 21.23 12.52
CA SER A 273 -10.26 21.90 11.75
C SER A 273 -11.50 21.03 11.51
N GLY A 274 -11.39 19.70 11.64
CA GLY A 274 -12.42 18.74 11.22
C GLY A 274 -12.41 18.42 9.72
N ASP A 275 -11.59 19.12 8.93
CA ASP A 275 -11.38 18.85 7.52
C ASP A 275 -10.32 17.75 7.34
N ARG A 276 -10.77 16.53 7.05
CA ARG A 276 -9.89 15.35 6.94
C ARG A 276 -8.89 15.46 5.80
N ASP A 277 -9.28 16.05 4.68
CA ASP A 277 -8.39 16.21 3.53
C ASP A 277 -7.25 17.16 3.90
N LEU A 278 -7.58 18.29 4.55
CA LEU A 278 -6.58 19.21 5.07
C LEU A 278 -5.67 18.55 6.12
N MET A 279 -6.22 17.76 7.04
CA MET A 279 -5.43 17.05 8.05
C MET A 279 -4.41 16.11 7.42
N ASP A 280 -4.82 15.29 6.43
CA ASP A 280 -3.91 14.40 5.70
C ASP A 280 -2.83 15.19 4.96
N MET A 281 -3.19 16.32 4.33
CA MET A 281 -2.22 17.19 3.67
C MET A 281 -1.15 17.72 4.64
N ILE A 282 -1.55 18.17 5.83
CA ILE A 282 -0.61 18.67 6.84
C ILE A 282 0.24 17.56 7.43
N LEU A 283 -0.31 16.37 7.71
CA LEU A 283 0.49 15.25 8.23
C LEU A 283 1.58 14.81 7.23
N ARG A 284 1.27 14.79 5.92
CA ARG A 284 2.26 14.53 4.86
C ARG A 284 3.29 15.64 4.75
N LEU A 285 2.86 16.90 4.84
CA LEU A 285 3.76 18.04 4.85
C LEU A 285 4.76 17.90 6.01
N LEU A 286 4.27 17.59 7.22
CA LEU A 286 5.11 17.36 8.40
C LEU A 286 6.07 16.20 8.15
N HIS A 287 5.61 15.06 7.62
CA HIS A 287 6.50 13.94 7.29
C HIS A 287 7.61 14.37 6.33
N SER A 288 7.31 15.16 5.30
CA SER A 288 8.30 15.61 4.32
C SER A 288 9.29 16.65 4.87
N SER A 289 8.85 17.50 5.80
CA SER A 289 9.58 18.68 6.29
C SER A 289 10.12 18.54 7.71
N ILE A 290 9.89 17.42 8.40
CA ILE A 290 10.22 17.26 9.83
C ILE A 290 11.70 17.51 10.16
N GLN A 291 12.61 17.22 9.21
CA GLN A 291 14.04 17.45 9.37
C GLN A 291 14.43 18.92 9.43
N LYS A 292 13.54 19.82 8.98
CA LYS A 292 13.77 21.26 8.99
C LYS A 292 13.42 21.90 10.34
N LEU A 293 12.70 21.18 11.20
CA LEU A 293 12.27 21.70 12.50
C LEU A 293 13.42 21.72 13.49
N ARG A 294 13.64 22.90 14.09
CA ARG A 294 14.62 23.08 15.16
C ARG A 294 14.12 22.58 16.52
N ASP A 295 12.88 22.90 16.91
CA ASP A 295 12.28 22.44 18.17
C ASP A 295 10.98 21.65 17.92
N PRO A 296 11.06 20.31 17.84
CA PRO A 296 9.89 19.47 17.60
C PRO A 296 9.11 19.14 18.88
N ASP A 297 9.59 19.48 20.10
CA ASP A 297 9.01 19.00 21.37
C ASP A 297 7.51 19.34 21.46
N LYS A 298 7.16 20.60 21.22
CA LYS A 298 5.75 21.05 21.27
C LYS A 298 4.90 20.42 20.17
N LEU A 299 5.45 20.22 18.97
CA LEU A 299 4.73 19.56 17.88
C LEU A 299 4.44 18.11 18.24
N PHE A 300 5.44 17.36 18.72
CA PHE A 300 5.31 15.96 19.09
C PHE A 300 4.29 15.75 20.21
N ARG A 301 4.30 16.61 21.24
CA ARG A 301 3.27 16.57 22.29
C ARG A 301 1.85 16.67 21.72
N ASN A 302 1.65 17.60 20.79
CA ASN A 302 0.34 17.80 20.15
C ASN A 302 -0.02 16.64 19.22
N LEU A 303 0.93 16.11 18.46
CA LEU A 303 0.72 14.95 17.59
C LEU A 303 0.37 13.68 18.40
N LEU A 304 0.94 13.50 19.59
CA LEU A 304 0.56 12.40 20.49
C LEU A 304 -0.86 12.58 21.06
N ALA A 305 -1.27 13.82 21.32
CA ALA A 305 -2.59 14.17 21.82
C ALA A 305 -3.69 14.23 20.74
N LEU A 306 -3.33 14.23 19.45
CA LEU A 306 -4.28 14.40 18.35
C LEU A 306 -5.30 13.26 18.31
N SER A 307 -6.60 13.59 18.40
CA SER A 307 -7.70 12.67 18.13
C SER A 307 -7.74 12.35 16.65
N VAL A 308 -7.66 11.06 16.34
CA VAL A 308 -7.60 10.55 14.97
C VAL A 308 -8.67 9.49 14.80
N GLU A 309 -9.38 9.58 13.69
CA GLU A 309 -10.48 8.67 13.36
C GLU A 309 -9.96 7.50 12.52
N ASP A 310 -9.05 7.74 11.57
CA ASP A 310 -8.55 6.71 10.64
C ASP A 310 -7.20 6.12 11.11
N ASP A 311 -6.99 4.82 10.89
CA ASP A 311 -5.69 4.16 11.09
C ASP A 311 -4.60 4.81 10.22
N ARG A 312 -4.96 5.34 9.05
CA ARG A 312 -4.02 5.98 8.11
C ARG A 312 -3.37 7.23 8.67
N GLU A 313 -4.13 8.05 9.39
CA GLU A 313 -3.65 9.24 10.09
C GLU A 313 -2.71 8.82 11.24
N ASN A 314 -3.04 7.74 11.97
CA ASN A 314 -2.17 7.18 13.01
C ASN A 314 -0.83 6.71 12.43
N GLU A 315 -0.86 5.95 11.33
CA GLU A 315 0.34 5.47 10.65
C GLU A 315 1.23 6.63 10.19
N MET A 316 0.64 7.71 9.67
CA MET A 316 1.41 8.88 9.24
C MET A 316 2.06 9.61 10.43
N ILE A 317 1.35 9.74 11.56
CA ILE A 317 1.95 10.32 12.78
C ILE A 317 3.13 9.47 13.25
N VAL A 318 2.99 8.14 13.29
CA VAL A 318 4.10 7.23 13.65
C VAL A 318 5.28 7.41 12.69
N ALA A 319 5.03 7.50 11.37
CA ALA A 319 6.07 7.72 10.37
C ALA A 319 6.80 9.05 10.53
N VAL A 320 6.11 10.12 10.97
CA VAL A 320 6.74 11.41 11.30
C VAL A 320 7.76 11.25 12.44
N PHE A 321 7.42 10.52 13.49
CA PHE A 321 8.34 10.24 14.61
C PHE A 321 9.53 9.40 14.15
N GLU A 322 9.27 8.30 13.45
CA GLU A 322 10.29 7.39 12.93
C GLU A 322 11.29 8.14 12.03
N ARG A 323 10.79 8.90 11.05
CA ARG A 323 11.63 9.68 10.15
C ARG A 323 12.47 10.71 10.89
N PHE A 324 11.93 11.39 11.91
CA PHE A 324 12.70 12.34 12.70
C PHE A 324 13.88 11.67 13.40
N PHE A 325 13.63 10.60 14.18
CA PHE A 325 14.65 9.95 14.99
C PHE A 325 15.68 9.16 14.16
N MET A 326 15.28 8.55 13.02
CA MET A 326 16.22 7.82 12.15
C MET A 326 17.26 8.72 11.47
N ASN A 327 16.92 9.98 11.20
CA ASN A 327 17.85 10.93 10.57
C ASN A 327 18.53 11.86 11.60
N LEU A 328 18.23 11.71 12.88
CA LEU A 328 18.81 12.53 13.94
C LEU A 328 20.29 12.17 14.12
N LYS A 329 21.18 13.11 13.78
CA LYS A 329 22.64 12.95 13.95
C LYS A 329 22.99 12.66 15.41
N GLU A 330 23.94 11.75 15.64
CA GLU A 330 24.43 11.43 16.98
C GLU A 330 25.24 12.61 17.54
N SER A 331 24.70 13.25 18.58
CA SER A 331 25.38 14.31 19.33
C SER A 331 24.90 14.30 20.78
N ARG A 332 25.70 14.84 21.71
CA ARG A 332 25.33 14.89 23.13
C ARG A 332 24.00 15.60 23.37
N ILE A 333 23.75 16.70 22.65
CA ILE A 333 22.51 17.48 22.74
C ILE A 333 21.32 16.69 22.17
N ASN A 334 21.51 16.04 21.01
CA ASN A 334 20.46 15.24 20.39
C ASN A 334 20.10 14.00 21.22
N ASN A 335 21.07 13.41 21.91
CA ASN A 335 20.82 12.31 22.85
C ASN A 335 20.01 12.78 24.06
N LEU A 336 20.32 13.95 24.64
CA LEU A 336 19.51 14.53 25.72
C LEU A 336 18.07 14.86 25.27
N LEU A 337 17.90 15.36 24.04
CA LEU A 337 16.57 15.59 23.46
C LEU A 337 15.82 14.26 23.30
N ARG A 338 16.50 13.23 22.80
CA ARG A 338 15.95 11.87 22.66
C ARG A 338 15.45 11.34 24.00
N ASP A 339 16.27 11.39 25.05
CA ASP A 339 15.91 10.91 26.39
C ASP A 339 14.73 11.69 26.97
N LYS A 340 14.70 13.02 26.80
CA LYS A 340 13.59 13.87 27.24
C LYS A 340 12.28 13.48 26.56
N LEU A 341 12.29 13.27 25.24
CA LEU A 341 11.10 12.91 24.46
C LEU A 341 10.64 11.49 24.76
N PHE A 342 11.58 10.54 24.92
CA PHE A 342 11.27 9.16 25.28
C PHE A 342 10.61 9.07 26.65
N ASN A 343 11.14 9.77 27.65
CA ASN A 343 10.51 9.87 28.97
C ASN A 343 9.10 10.47 28.89
N TYR A 344 8.90 11.50 28.06
CA TYR A 344 7.58 12.08 27.86
C TYR A 344 6.58 11.09 27.24
N ILE A 345 7.01 10.31 26.23
CA ILE A 345 6.19 9.26 25.59
C ILE A 345 5.74 8.22 26.64
N ILE A 346 6.66 7.77 27.50
CA ILE A 346 6.37 6.78 28.56
C ILE A 346 5.35 7.33 29.57
N VAL A 347 5.58 8.53 30.10
CA VAL A 347 4.67 9.17 31.07
C VAL A 347 3.29 9.43 30.46
N THR A 348 3.25 9.82 29.18
CA THR A 348 1.99 10.05 28.46
C THR A 348 1.21 8.74 28.28
N LEU A 349 1.88 7.64 27.96
CA LEU A 349 1.26 6.31 27.86
C LEU A 349 0.61 5.89 29.18
N GLU A 350 1.33 6.03 30.30
CA GLU A 350 0.80 5.70 31.63
C GLU A 350 -0.41 6.56 31.98
N THR A 351 -0.33 7.86 31.71
CA THR A 351 -1.43 8.82 31.96
C THR A 351 -2.67 8.49 31.14
N TYR A 352 -2.51 8.27 29.83
CA TYR A 352 -3.63 7.94 28.95
C TYR A 352 -4.28 6.60 29.30
N PHE A 353 -3.48 5.58 29.63
CA PHE A 353 -4.01 4.30 30.06
C PHE A 353 -4.77 4.40 31.39
N GLU A 354 -4.26 5.16 32.36
CA GLU A 354 -4.96 5.36 33.64
C GLU A 354 -6.30 6.08 33.47
N THR A 355 -6.38 7.08 32.58
CA THR A 355 -7.65 7.70 32.20
C THR A 355 -8.58 6.69 31.53
N TYR A 356 -8.08 5.92 30.56
CA TYR A 356 -8.87 4.91 29.85
C TYR A 356 -9.46 3.86 30.81
N ARG A 357 -8.62 3.41 31.75
CA ARG A 357 -8.99 2.46 32.78
C ARG A 357 -10.13 2.97 33.65
N LYS A 358 -9.99 4.19 34.18
CA LYS A 358 -10.96 4.80 35.09
C LYS A 358 -12.30 5.10 34.42
N GLU A 359 -12.26 5.63 33.20
CA GLU A 359 -13.46 6.15 32.53
C GLU A 359 -14.21 5.10 31.72
N PHE A 360 -13.49 4.15 31.09
CA PHE A 360 -14.10 3.25 30.10
C PHE A 360 -14.04 1.77 30.49
N MET A 361 -12.95 1.29 31.07
CA MET A 361 -12.86 -0.13 31.45
C MET A 361 -13.73 -0.46 32.68
N VAL A 362 -13.90 0.49 33.61
CA VAL A 362 -14.79 0.32 34.77
C VAL A 362 -16.28 0.43 34.37
N THR A 363 -16.61 1.27 33.39
CA THR A 363 -17.99 1.55 32.96
C THR A 363 -18.55 0.49 31.99
N GLU A 364 -17.72 -0.36 31.38
CA GLU A 364 -18.15 -1.51 30.57
C GLU A 364 -19.04 -2.52 31.33
N VAL A 365 -19.03 -2.49 32.66
CA VAL A 365 -19.94 -3.31 33.49
C VAL A 365 -21.41 -2.91 33.24
N ILE A 366 -21.70 -1.64 32.96
CA ILE A 366 -23.06 -1.12 32.69
C ILE A 366 -23.54 -1.56 31.30
N GLU A 367 -22.63 -1.74 30.34
CA GLU A 367 -22.99 -2.15 28.97
C GLU A 367 -23.30 -3.65 28.84
N LYS A 368 -22.98 -4.46 29.86
CA LYS A 368 -23.34 -5.89 29.90
C LYS A 368 -24.85 -6.13 29.96
N ASP A 369 -25.61 -5.13 30.40
CA ASP A 369 -27.07 -5.20 30.48
C ASP A 369 -27.76 -5.04 29.11
N PHE A 370 -27.02 -4.64 28.06
CA PHE A 370 -27.57 -4.54 26.71
C PHE A 370 -27.64 -5.90 25.99
N PRO A 371 -28.65 -6.11 25.10
CA PRO A 371 -28.68 -7.25 24.21
C PRO A 371 -27.40 -7.37 23.37
N GLU A 372 -26.99 -8.59 23.05
CA GLU A 372 -25.78 -8.86 22.27
C GLU A 372 -25.74 -8.14 20.91
N SER A 373 -26.87 -8.13 20.19
CA SER A 373 -27.01 -7.38 18.94
C SER A 373 -26.71 -5.88 19.09
N PHE A 374 -27.13 -5.27 20.20
CA PHE A 374 -26.83 -3.86 20.50
C PHE A 374 -25.40 -3.63 20.94
N ARG A 375 -24.77 -4.58 21.64
CA ARG A 375 -23.34 -4.50 21.97
C ARG A 375 -22.49 -4.54 20.69
N ILE A 376 -22.81 -5.43 19.76
CA ILE A 376 -22.17 -5.53 18.44
C ILE A 376 -22.37 -4.23 17.64
N LEU A 377 -23.62 -3.72 17.59
CA LEU A 377 -23.94 -2.48 16.89
C LEU A 377 -23.21 -1.27 17.46
N ARG A 378 -23.20 -1.11 18.80
CA ARG A 378 -22.48 -0.01 19.47
C ARG A 378 -20.99 -0.07 19.18
N ARG A 379 -20.38 -1.27 19.21
CA ARG A 379 -18.98 -1.47 18.85
C ARG A 379 -18.72 -1.12 17.38
N PHE A 380 -19.57 -1.58 16.47
CA PHE A 380 -19.48 -1.25 15.04
C PHE A 380 -19.55 0.27 14.79
N MET A 381 -20.52 0.96 15.40
CA MET A 381 -20.62 2.42 15.29
C MET A 381 -19.44 3.15 15.94
N LEU A 382 -18.95 2.67 17.09
CA LEU A 382 -17.77 3.25 17.72
C LEU A 382 -16.53 3.13 16.79
N ASP A 383 -16.34 1.96 16.18
CA ASP A 383 -15.17 1.64 15.36
C ASP A 383 -15.22 2.22 13.95
N GLN A 384 -16.40 2.41 13.35
CA GLN A 384 -16.53 2.83 11.94
C GLN A 384 -17.14 4.22 11.74
N PHE A 385 -17.92 4.76 12.68
CA PHE A 385 -18.67 6.00 12.46
C PHE A 385 -17.96 7.21 13.06
N THR A 386 -18.36 8.40 12.61
CA THR A 386 -17.99 9.69 13.23
C THR A 386 -19.07 10.18 14.19
N PRO A 387 -18.75 11.16 15.07
CA PRO A 387 -19.74 11.82 15.89
C PRO A 387 -20.91 12.43 15.10
N GLU A 388 -20.64 12.92 13.88
CA GLU A 388 -21.66 13.47 12.99
C GLU A 388 -22.59 12.39 12.43
N MET A 389 -22.02 11.27 11.97
CA MET A 389 -22.80 10.11 11.52
C MET A 389 -23.68 9.58 12.64
N LYS A 390 -23.16 9.48 13.87
CA LYS A 390 -23.97 9.13 15.05
C LYS A 390 -25.15 10.09 15.23
N LYS A 391 -24.91 11.41 15.20
CA LYS A 391 -25.98 12.42 15.34
C LYS A 391 -27.06 12.25 14.27
N ARG A 392 -26.67 11.99 13.01
CA ARG A 392 -27.62 11.75 11.91
C ARG A 392 -28.43 10.47 12.11
N VAL A 393 -27.81 9.38 12.53
CA VAL A 393 -28.51 8.12 12.84
C VAL A 393 -29.51 8.30 13.98
N VAL A 394 -29.12 8.98 15.07
CA VAL A 394 -30.01 9.26 16.21
C VAL A 394 -31.18 10.15 15.78
N HIS A 395 -30.91 11.18 14.97
CA HIS A 395 -31.96 12.05 14.43
C HIS A 395 -32.94 11.27 13.55
N PHE A 396 -32.42 10.41 12.66
CA PHE A 396 -33.24 9.54 11.82
C PHE A 396 -34.15 8.66 12.66
N LEU A 397 -33.59 7.93 13.63
CA LEU A 397 -34.34 7.01 14.50
C LEU A 397 -35.45 7.71 15.29
N ARG A 398 -35.27 8.96 15.72
CA ARG A 398 -36.26 9.73 16.49
C ARG A 398 -37.33 10.40 15.64
N ASN A 399 -36.94 11.00 14.51
CA ASN A 399 -37.77 12.03 13.85
C ASN A 399 -38.16 11.71 12.41
N VAL A 400 -37.58 10.69 11.78
CA VAL A 400 -37.72 10.45 10.33
C VAL A 400 -38.38 9.11 10.04
N ASP A 401 -39.32 9.04 9.10
CA ASP A 401 -39.99 7.79 8.72
C ASP A 401 -39.00 6.80 8.05
N ARG A 402 -39.23 5.49 8.26
CA ARG A 402 -38.41 4.39 7.70
C ARG A 402 -38.37 4.42 6.17
N THR A 403 -39.37 5.02 5.53
CA THR A 403 -39.47 5.19 4.08
C THR A 403 -38.31 6.04 3.51
N MET A 404 -37.69 6.90 4.33
CA MET A 404 -36.57 7.77 3.92
C MET A 404 -35.19 7.17 4.19
N ILE A 405 -35.10 5.86 4.50
CA ILE A 405 -33.84 5.18 4.82
C ILE A 405 -32.79 5.30 3.69
N GLN A 406 -33.24 5.41 2.44
CA GLN A 406 -32.35 5.58 1.27
C GLN A 406 -31.54 6.88 1.34
N GLU A 407 -32.09 7.98 1.88
CA GLU A 407 -31.35 9.24 2.03
C GLU A 407 -30.26 9.13 3.10
N LEU A 408 -30.55 8.42 4.20
CA LEU A 408 -29.57 8.14 5.24
C LEU A 408 -28.46 7.24 4.70
N ILE A 409 -28.79 6.17 3.97
CA ILE A 409 -27.81 5.27 3.34
C ILE A 409 -26.92 6.05 2.37
N LYS A 410 -27.48 6.92 1.53
CA LYS A 410 -26.71 7.79 0.62
C LYS A 410 -25.70 8.64 1.39
N TYR A 411 -26.11 9.25 2.50
CA TYR A 411 -25.20 10.02 3.36
C TYR A 411 -24.12 9.13 3.99
N LEU A 412 -24.48 8.00 4.60
CA LEU A 412 -23.53 7.10 5.23
C LEU A 412 -22.52 6.53 4.22
N SER A 413 -22.96 6.20 3.00
CA SER A 413 -22.09 5.69 1.93
C SER A 413 -21.07 6.70 1.42
N ALA A 414 -21.37 8.01 1.53
CA ALA A 414 -20.44 9.06 1.14
C ALA A 414 -19.30 9.21 2.17
N SER A 415 -19.58 8.94 3.45
CA SER A 415 -18.59 9.01 4.53
C SER A 415 -17.86 7.68 4.79
N LEU A 416 -18.51 6.56 4.48
CA LEU A 416 -17.98 5.20 4.64
C LEU A 416 -18.24 4.40 3.35
N PRO A 417 -17.37 4.53 2.33
CA PRO A 417 -17.61 3.93 1.01
C PRO A 417 -17.46 2.40 0.99
N TYR A 418 -16.78 1.83 1.98
CA TYR A 418 -16.40 0.42 2.01
C TYR A 418 -16.73 -0.28 3.33
N ILE A 419 -17.22 -1.51 3.23
CA ILE A 419 -17.47 -2.43 4.33
C ILE A 419 -16.73 -3.73 4.07
N ARG A 420 -15.90 -4.13 5.04
CA ARG A 420 -15.17 -5.40 5.01
C ARG A 420 -16.14 -6.57 5.15
N LYS A 421 -15.75 -7.74 4.62
CA LYS A 421 -16.55 -8.98 4.71
C LYS A 421 -16.94 -9.32 6.16
N GLU A 422 -16.04 -9.11 7.11
CA GLU A 422 -16.25 -9.35 8.55
C GLU A 422 -17.29 -8.41 9.21
N ASP A 423 -17.57 -7.27 8.58
CA ASP A 423 -18.48 -6.24 9.08
C ASP A 423 -19.85 -6.26 8.37
N VAL A 424 -20.04 -7.10 7.36
CA VAL A 424 -21.31 -7.19 6.59
C VAL A 424 -22.49 -7.55 7.51
N GLU A 425 -22.32 -8.51 8.41
CA GLU A 425 -23.36 -8.86 9.39
C GLU A 425 -23.65 -7.71 10.37
N LYS A 426 -22.64 -6.92 10.73
CA LYS A 426 -22.81 -5.76 11.62
C LYS A 426 -23.58 -4.63 10.91
N LEU A 427 -23.31 -4.41 9.62
CA LEU A 427 -24.08 -3.50 8.78
C LEU A 427 -25.53 -3.96 8.67
N LYS A 428 -25.76 -5.26 8.47
CA LYS A 428 -27.11 -5.83 8.41
C LYS A 428 -27.91 -5.54 9.67
N LEU A 429 -27.32 -5.75 10.85
CA LEU A 429 -27.92 -5.39 12.13
C LEU A 429 -28.26 -3.90 12.23
N LEU A 430 -27.41 -3.02 11.72
CA LEU A 430 -27.70 -1.58 11.68
C LEU A 430 -28.91 -1.28 10.78
N VAL A 431 -28.94 -1.85 9.57
CA VAL A 431 -30.05 -1.64 8.62
C VAL A 431 -31.37 -2.17 9.17
N GLU A 432 -31.36 -3.31 9.85
CA GLU A 432 -32.53 -3.88 10.53
C GLU A 432 -33.08 -2.92 11.61
N VAL A 433 -32.22 -2.34 12.45
CA VAL A 433 -32.62 -1.37 13.48
C VAL A 433 -33.14 -0.07 12.86
N LEU A 434 -32.57 0.38 11.75
CA LEU A 434 -33.03 1.58 11.03
C LEU A 434 -34.38 1.38 10.35
N TYR A 435 -34.69 0.15 9.91
CA TYR A 435 -35.92 -0.18 9.19
C TYR A 435 -37.07 -0.67 10.10
N ASP A 436 -36.87 -0.70 11.41
CA ASP A 436 -37.88 -1.19 12.37
C ASP A 436 -39.24 -0.46 12.25
N LEU A 437 -40.31 -1.25 12.32
CA LEU A 437 -41.71 -0.82 12.24
C LEU A 437 -42.17 -0.08 13.49
N ASP A 438 -41.66 -0.47 14.66
CA ASP A 438 -42.11 0.09 15.94
C ASP A 438 -41.35 1.38 16.29
N GLN A 439 -42.07 2.49 16.33
CA GLN A 439 -41.54 3.79 16.71
C GLN A 439 -40.92 3.79 18.12
N LYS A 440 -41.51 3.05 19.08
CA LYS A 440 -40.95 2.98 20.44
C LYS A 440 -39.65 2.18 20.48
N SER A 441 -39.58 1.07 19.74
CA SER A 441 -38.35 0.31 19.55
C SER A 441 -37.23 1.17 18.94
N ARG A 442 -37.56 1.99 17.93
CA ARG A 442 -36.59 2.93 17.34
C ARG A 442 -36.15 4.05 18.29
N GLU A 443 -37.04 4.61 19.09
CA GLU A 443 -36.70 5.61 20.11
C GLU A 443 -35.79 5.02 21.20
N ASN A 444 -36.08 3.80 21.65
CA ASN A 444 -35.22 3.05 22.57
C ASN A 444 -33.84 2.79 21.95
N SER A 445 -33.80 2.42 20.67
CA SER A 445 -32.56 2.24 19.91
C SER A 445 -31.77 3.54 19.80
N ALA A 446 -32.45 4.67 19.58
CA ALA A 446 -31.83 5.99 19.54
C ALA A 446 -31.18 6.37 20.88
N MET A 447 -31.86 6.15 22.01
CA MET A 447 -31.29 6.37 23.35
C MET A 447 -30.05 5.50 23.58
N ARG A 448 -30.11 4.23 23.17
CA ARG A 448 -28.98 3.30 23.25
C ARG A 448 -27.83 3.72 22.34
N VAL A 449 -28.06 4.32 21.18
CA VAL A 449 -26.98 4.80 20.30
C VAL A 449 -26.41 6.14 20.79
N GLU A 450 -27.22 7.01 21.36
CA GLU A 450 -26.81 8.34 21.82
C GLU A 450 -25.68 8.28 22.87
N GLY A 451 -25.77 7.31 23.79
CA GLY A 451 -24.78 7.05 24.83
C GLY A 451 -23.43 6.46 24.36
N ILE A 452 -23.15 6.39 23.05
CA ILE A 452 -21.81 6.02 22.54
C ILE A 452 -20.86 7.21 22.75
N ASN A 453 -19.77 6.97 23.49
CA ASN A 453 -18.71 7.95 23.73
C ASN A 453 -17.49 7.67 22.84
N PHE A 454 -17.22 8.54 21.86
CA PHE A 454 -16.10 8.41 20.93
C PHE A 454 -14.73 8.68 21.57
N GLU A 455 -14.67 9.36 22.73
CA GLU A 455 -13.40 9.52 23.46
C GLU A 455 -12.78 8.19 23.84
N LYS A 456 -13.60 7.14 24.02
CA LYS A 456 -13.11 5.76 24.20
C LYS A 456 -12.22 5.34 23.02
N ARG A 457 -12.70 5.51 21.78
CA ARG A 457 -11.93 5.18 20.56
C ARG A 457 -10.71 6.08 20.42
N TYR A 458 -10.84 7.38 20.63
CA TYR A 458 -9.71 8.30 20.48
C TYR A 458 -8.59 8.01 21.47
N LEU A 459 -8.92 7.74 22.74
CA LEU A 459 -7.94 7.41 23.76
C LEU A 459 -7.30 6.04 23.50
N ARG A 460 -8.08 5.04 23.08
CA ARG A 460 -7.58 3.73 22.63
C ARG A 460 -6.59 3.86 21.47
N ASN A 461 -6.92 4.68 20.47
CA ASN A 461 -6.06 4.97 19.32
C ASN A 461 -4.75 5.67 19.75
N ARG A 462 -4.80 6.64 20.67
CA ARG A 462 -3.61 7.32 21.21
C ARG A 462 -2.70 6.34 21.96
N ILE A 463 -3.27 5.42 22.75
CA ILE A 463 -2.50 4.38 23.47
C ILE A 463 -1.83 3.42 22.47
N ALA A 464 -2.57 2.95 21.47
CA ALA A 464 -2.02 2.07 20.42
C ALA A 464 -0.89 2.77 19.64
N ARG A 465 -1.10 4.04 19.27
CA ARG A 465 -0.08 4.90 18.62
C ARG A 465 1.19 5.00 19.45
N LEU A 466 1.08 5.27 20.76
CA LEU A 466 2.23 5.34 21.67
C LEU A 466 2.97 4.00 21.76
N CYS A 467 2.25 2.88 21.83
CA CYS A 467 2.86 1.54 21.86
C CYS A 467 3.63 1.23 20.56
N GLU A 468 3.09 1.63 19.40
CA GLU A 468 3.75 1.47 18.11
C GLU A 468 5.00 2.36 18.01
N ILE A 469 4.93 3.63 18.45
CA ILE A 469 6.10 4.54 18.50
C ILE A 469 7.19 3.94 19.40
N ILE A 470 6.83 3.46 20.60
CA ILE A 470 7.77 2.80 21.54
C ILE A 470 8.43 1.59 20.88
N GLY A 471 7.65 0.76 20.19
CA GLY A 471 8.16 -0.43 19.51
C GLY A 471 9.12 -0.09 18.36
N ARG A 472 8.74 0.86 17.48
CA ARG A 472 9.57 1.26 16.33
C ARG A 472 10.85 1.97 16.73
N LEU A 473 10.78 2.82 17.75
CA LEU A 473 11.94 3.54 18.28
C LEU A 473 12.75 2.72 19.30
N ARG A 474 12.28 1.50 19.65
CA ARG A 474 12.89 0.60 20.65
C ARG A 474 13.19 1.27 21.99
N ILE A 475 12.19 1.91 22.58
CA ILE A 475 12.31 2.57 23.90
C ILE A 475 12.21 1.53 25.02
N GLU A 476 13.35 0.98 25.44
CA GLU A 476 13.43 -0.13 26.41
C GLU A 476 12.89 0.25 27.80
N GLU A 477 13.03 1.51 28.22
CA GLU A 477 12.59 1.99 29.53
C GLU A 477 11.06 1.89 29.70
N ALA A 478 10.32 1.83 28.59
CA ALA A 478 8.86 1.70 28.59
C ALA A 478 8.36 0.31 29.02
N ALA A 479 9.24 -0.72 29.03
CA ALA A 479 8.85 -2.11 29.23
C ALA A 479 8.09 -2.33 30.55
N SER A 480 8.53 -1.70 31.64
CA SER A 480 7.87 -1.83 32.95
C SER A 480 6.42 -1.33 32.94
N THR A 481 6.17 -0.19 32.29
CA THR A 481 4.83 0.38 32.10
C THR A 481 3.99 -0.50 31.19
N LEU A 482 4.54 -0.97 30.08
CA LEU A 482 3.85 -1.88 29.16
C LEU A 482 3.42 -3.19 29.84
N VAL A 483 4.24 -3.77 30.71
CA VAL A 483 3.89 -4.99 31.49
C VAL A 483 2.72 -4.73 32.44
N LYS A 484 2.71 -3.58 33.14
CA LYS A 484 1.59 -3.19 34.01
C LYS A 484 0.29 -3.11 33.20
N ILE A 485 0.34 -2.49 32.03
CA ILE A 485 -0.80 -2.38 31.11
C ILE A 485 -1.24 -3.77 30.64
N PHE A 486 -0.30 -4.58 30.14
CA PHE A 486 -0.57 -5.93 29.66
C PHE A 486 -1.30 -6.79 30.71
N ASN A 487 -0.80 -6.81 31.95
CA ASN A 487 -1.38 -7.56 33.05
C ASN A 487 -2.80 -7.11 33.40
N TYR A 488 -3.11 -5.83 33.20
CA TYR A 488 -4.45 -5.32 33.41
C TYR A 488 -5.39 -5.74 32.27
N VAL A 489 -4.97 -5.55 31.03
CA VAL A 489 -5.78 -5.89 29.85
C VAL A 489 -5.96 -7.41 29.69
N LYS A 490 -5.04 -8.22 30.21
CA LYS A 490 -5.22 -9.67 30.35
C LYS A 490 -6.41 -10.04 31.24
N LYS A 491 -6.71 -9.23 32.26
CA LYS A 491 -7.87 -9.44 33.16
C LYS A 491 -9.16 -8.81 32.60
N TYR A 492 -9.04 -7.66 31.96
CA TYR A 492 -10.14 -6.89 31.37
C TYR A 492 -9.85 -6.62 29.90
N PRO A 493 -10.32 -7.49 28.98
CA PRO A 493 -9.81 -7.53 27.62
C PRO A 493 -10.33 -6.37 26.76
N ASP A 494 -9.39 -5.53 26.34
CA ASP A 494 -9.50 -4.64 25.19
C ASP A 494 -8.55 -5.17 24.10
N GLN A 495 -9.09 -5.62 22.97
CA GLN A 495 -8.31 -6.32 21.95
C GLN A 495 -7.25 -5.43 21.29
N ASP A 496 -7.53 -4.15 21.10
CA ASP A 496 -6.64 -3.24 20.38
C ASP A 496 -5.46 -2.84 21.28
N ILE A 497 -5.73 -2.48 22.54
CA ILE A 497 -4.67 -2.19 23.51
C ILE A 497 -3.86 -3.45 23.82
N SER A 498 -4.52 -4.60 24.01
CA SER A 498 -3.82 -5.88 24.24
C SER A 498 -2.86 -6.20 23.09
N SER A 499 -3.33 -6.06 21.85
CA SER A 499 -2.51 -6.36 20.66
C SER A 499 -1.36 -5.38 20.52
N ALA A 500 -1.60 -4.08 20.70
CA ALA A 500 -0.56 -3.06 20.61
C ALA A 500 0.54 -3.25 21.67
N VAL A 501 0.16 -3.53 22.92
CA VAL A 501 1.11 -3.74 24.02
C VAL A 501 1.89 -5.04 23.84
N SER A 502 1.21 -6.14 23.46
CA SER A 502 1.87 -7.44 23.21
C SER A 502 2.89 -7.32 22.08
N ARG A 503 2.51 -6.63 20.99
CA ARG A 503 3.40 -6.36 19.85
C ARG A 503 4.61 -5.53 20.28
N SER A 504 4.38 -4.45 21.03
CA SER A 504 5.44 -3.57 21.53
C SER A 504 6.43 -4.31 22.43
N LEU A 505 5.94 -5.07 23.42
CA LEU A 505 6.78 -5.90 24.29
C LEU A 505 7.58 -6.97 23.52
N SER A 506 6.98 -7.54 22.47
CA SER A 506 7.66 -8.54 21.63
C SER A 506 8.79 -7.92 20.81
N ILE A 507 8.59 -6.72 20.26
CA ILE A 507 9.63 -5.97 19.54
C ILE A 507 10.78 -5.54 20.48
N LEU A 508 10.46 -5.22 21.73
CA LEU A 508 11.44 -4.88 22.77
C LEU A 508 12.20 -6.09 23.34
N ASN A 509 11.95 -7.32 22.84
CA ASN A 509 12.54 -8.56 23.35
C ASN A 509 12.32 -8.79 24.86
N TYR A 510 11.19 -8.35 25.40
CA TYR A 510 11.00 -8.39 26.85
C TYR A 510 10.71 -9.81 27.37
N SER A 511 11.51 -10.28 28.32
CA SER A 511 11.53 -11.68 28.78
C SER A 511 10.22 -12.15 29.44
N TYR A 512 9.49 -11.25 30.10
CA TYR A 512 8.16 -11.58 30.66
C TYR A 512 7.18 -12.01 29.57
N MET A 513 7.20 -11.33 28.41
CA MET A 513 6.33 -11.65 27.30
C MET A 513 6.67 -13.02 26.69
N LEU A 514 7.95 -13.41 26.66
CA LEU A 514 8.34 -14.76 26.21
C LEU A 514 7.67 -15.86 27.03
N GLY A 515 7.67 -15.73 28.37
CA GLY A 515 7.04 -16.72 29.24
C GLY A 515 5.53 -16.81 29.01
N GLU A 516 4.86 -15.68 28.77
CA GLU A 516 3.43 -15.64 28.44
C GLU A 516 3.12 -16.28 27.08
N LEU A 517 3.97 -16.05 26.08
CA LEU A 517 3.84 -16.65 24.76
C LEU A 517 4.08 -18.16 24.77
N GLU A 518 5.01 -18.64 25.60
CA GLU A 518 5.24 -20.06 25.82
C GLU A 518 4.00 -20.76 26.40
N VAL A 519 3.32 -20.12 27.36
CA VAL A 519 2.05 -20.62 27.91
C VAL A 519 0.94 -20.62 26.86
N LEU A 520 0.83 -19.57 26.04
CA LEU A 520 -0.15 -19.50 24.95
C LEU A 520 0.11 -20.54 23.86
N LEU A 521 1.38 -20.85 23.55
CA LEU A 521 1.72 -21.93 22.62
C LEU A 521 1.36 -23.32 23.15
N ALA A 522 1.43 -23.51 24.47
CA ALA A 522 1.03 -24.75 25.14
C ALA A 522 -0.49 -24.86 25.34
N SER A 523 -1.26 -23.81 25.00
CA SER A 523 -2.72 -23.85 25.12
C SER A 523 -3.35 -24.78 24.08
N GLY A 524 -4.57 -25.27 24.35
CA GLY A 524 -5.31 -26.12 23.41
C GLY A 524 -5.97 -25.36 22.25
N ASP A 525 -5.97 -24.02 22.27
CA ASP A 525 -6.63 -23.20 21.26
C ASP A 525 -5.69 -22.85 20.10
N LEU A 526 -6.07 -23.23 18.89
CA LEU A 526 -5.32 -22.92 17.67
C LEU A 526 -5.22 -21.41 17.41
N GLY A 527 -6.24 -20.64 17.80
CA GLY A 527 -6.23 -19.18 17.66
C GLY A 527 -5.15 -18.52 18.51
N GLU A 528 -5.04 -18.94 19.77
CA GLU A 528 -4.00 -18.49 20.69
C GLU A 528 -2.60 -18.93 20.26
N GLN A 529 -2.44 -20.18 19.83
CA GLN A 529 -1.17 -20.68 19.30
C GLN A 529 -0.68 -19.84 18.12
N ARG A 530 -1.57 -19.58 17.15
CA ARG A 530 -1.26 -18.75 15.97
C ARG A 530 -0.86 -17.33 16.37
N LYS A 531 -1.59 -16.72 17.29
CA LYS A 531 -1.25 -15.40 17.84
C LYS A 531 0.13 -15.42 18.50
N ALA A 532 0.45 -16.47 19.24
CA ALA A 532 1.72 -16.61 19.92
C ALA A 532 2.90 -16.74 18.94
N ILE A 533 2.76 -17.54 17.87
CA ILE A 533 3.79 -17.65 16.82
C ILE A 533 4.01 -16.31 16.11
N ARG A 534 2.94 -15.54 15.82
CA ARG A 534 3.06 -14.20 15.21
C ARG A 534 3.83 -13.23 16.10
N LEU A 535 3.59 -13.26 17.40
CA LEU A 535 4.29 -12.39 18.34
C LEU A 535 5.74 -12.85 18.56
N LEU A 536 5.96 -14.17 18.63
CA LEU A 536 7.31 -14.74 18.73
C LEU A 536 8.17 -14.37 17.53
N SER A 537 7.60 -14.20 16.33
CA SER A 537 8.35 -13.78 15.13
C SER A 537 8.99 -12.40 15.27
N LEU A 538 8.46 -11.55 16.15
CA LEU A 538 8.93 -10.19 16.40
C LEU A 538 10.10 -10.10 17.38
N PHE A 539 10.45 -11.21 18.05
CA PHE A 539 11.67 -11.27 18.85
C PHE A 539 12.91 -11.32 17.94
N SER A 540 14.09 -11.08 18.50
CA SER A 540 15.38 -11.29 17.83
C SER A 540 16.34 -12.15 18.64
N ASP A 541 15.90 -12.65 19.80
CA ASP A 541 16.74 -13.40 20.72
C ASP A 541 16.76 -14.92 20.45
N GLN A 542 17.80 -15.60 20.94
CA GLN A 542 17.94 -17.06 20.76
C GLN A 542 16.91 -17.86 21.56
N ARG A 543 16.38 -17.32 22.67
CA ARG A 543 15.43 -18.05 23.53
C ARG A 543 14.09 -18.26 22.83
N SER A 544 13.58 -17.27 22.09
CA SER A 544 12.37 -17.43 21.30
C SER A 544 12.52 -18.48 20.19
N LEU A 545 13.72 -18.62 19.60
CA LEU A 545 14.02 -19.70 18.65
C LEU A 545 13.92 -21.09 19.29
N ASN A 546 14.43 -21.24 20.51
CA ASN A 546 14.35 -22.53 21.22
C ASN A 546 12.89 -22.91 21.53
N ILE A 547 12.05 -21.94 21.95
CA ILE A 547 10.62 -22.16 22.18
C ILE A 547 9.92 -22.64 20.90
N LEU A 548 10.19 -21.98 19.77
CA LEU A 548 9.65 -22.39 18.47
C LEU A 548 10.17 -23.77 18.02
N LEU A 549 11.41 -24.11 18.38
CA LEU A 549 12.00 -25.40 18.05
C LEU A 549 11.35 -26.54 18.84
N ASP A 550 11.11 -26.35 20.14
CA ASP A 550 10.37 -27.30 20.96
C ASP A 550 8.93 -27.48 20.45
N TYR A 551 8.25 -26.38 20.09
CA TYR A 551 6.92 -26.43 19.47
C TYR A 551 6.89 -27.25 18.17
N LEU A 552 7.92 -27.12 17.33
CA LEU A 552 8.06 -27.83 16.06
C LEU A 552 8.40 -29.31 16.27
N ARG A 553 9.23 -29.64 17.26
CA ARG A 553 9.67 -31.01 17.57
C ARG A 553 8.49 -31.94 17.87
N ASP A 554 7.45 -31.40 18.51
CA ASP A 554 6.27 -32.19 18.91
C ASP A 554 5.20 -32.26 17.79
N ARG A 555 5.44 -31.61 16.63
CA ARG A 555 4.48 -31.47 15.53
C ARG A 555 5.09 -31.75 14.15
N THR A 556 6.10 -32.62 14.06
CA THR A 556 6.81 -32.90 12.80
C THR A 556 5.88 -33.44 11.70
N GLU A 557 4.91 -34.27 12.07
CA GLU A 557 3.91 -34.87 11.16
C GLU A 557 2.75 -33.91 10.77
N VAL A 558 2.56 -32.81 11.49
CA VAL A 558 1.35 -31.96 11.38
C VAL A 558 1.47 -30.99 10.22
N GLY A 559 0.52 -31.06 9.28
CA GLY A 559 0.47 -30.20 8.10
C GLY A 559 -0.28 -28.88 8.31
N SER A 560 0.00 -28.10 9.35
CA SER A 560 -0.74 -26.86 9.68
C SER A 560 -0.08 -25.57 9.19
N GLU A 561 -0.88 -24.51 8.98
CA GLU A 561 -0.37 -23.15 8.68
C GLU A 561 0.60 -22.62 9.76
N ASP A 562 0.44 -23.09 11.00
CA ASP A 562 1.27 -22.68 12.13
C ASP A 562 2.69 -23.25 12.04
N VAL A 563 2.84 -24.47 11.49
CA VAL A 563 4.14 -25.10 11.19
C VAL A 563 4.83 -24.38 10.03
N ASP A 564 4.10 -24.04 8.96
CA ASP A 564 4.59 -23.22 7.85
C ASP A 564 5.13 -21.86 8.36
N MET A 565 4.33 -21.16 9.17
CA MET A 565 4.74 -19.87 9.74
C MET A 565 5.99 -19.99 10.61
N THR A 566 6.08 -21.04 11.44
CA THR A 566 7.25 -21.33 12.28
C THR A 566 8.52 -21.57 11.45
N LEU A 567 8.47 -22.41 10.42
CA LEU A 567 9.61 -22.65 9.52
C LEU A 567 10.01 -21.38 8.76
N THR A 568 9.02 -20.59 8.34
CA THR A 568 9.26 -19.28 7.71
C THR A 568 9.98 -18.30 8.64
N ILE A 569 9.79 -18.39 9.97
CA ILE A 569 10.57 -17.62 10.96
C ILE A 569 12.02 -18.11 11.00
N PHE A 570 12.24 -19.42 11.04
CA PHE A 570 13.59 -20.01 11.05
C PHE A 570 14.41 -19.67 9.81
N LEU A 571 13.80 -19.54 8.63
CA LEU A 571 14.52 -19.10 7.41
C LEU A 571 15.09 -17.68 7.49
N ARG A 572 14.49 -16.82 8.32
CA ARG A 572 14.85 -15.39 8.42
C ARG A 572 15.86 -15.15 9.53
N ARG A 573 15.82 -15.97 10.58
CA ARG A 573 16.69 -15.83 11.74
C ARG A 573 17.97 -16.62 11.56
N ASP A 574 18.98 -16.24 12.31
CA ASP A 574 20.25 -16.94 12.28
C ASP A 574 20.11 -18.30 12.97
N VAL A 575 20.32 -19.36 12.18
CA VAL A 575 20.34 -20.76 12.62
C VAL A 575 21.65 -21.44 12.26
N THR A 576 22.65 -20.67 11.83
CA THR A 576 23.90 -21.17 11.28
C THR A 576 24.64 -22.02 12.33
N GLY A 577 24.97 -23.26 11.97
CA GLY A 577 25.66 -24.20 12.86
C GLY A 577 24.78 -24.86 13.94
N ASN A 578 23.47 -24.62 13.97
CA ASN A 578 22.59 -25.20 14.98
C ASN A 578 22.19 -26.65 14.63
N VAL A 579 22.96 -27.61 15.16
CA VAL A 579 22.77 -29.05 14.92
C VAL A 579 21.41 -29.56 15.43
N ALA A 580 20.93 -29.04 16.56
CA ALA A 580 19.64 -29.45 17.12
C ALA A 580 18.47 -29.01 16.23
N ALA A 581 18.54 -27.79 15.68
CA ALA A 581 17.55 -27.30 14.73
C ALA A 581 17.52 -28.14 13.45
N ASN A 582 18.68 -28.42 12.85
CA ASN A 582 18.76 -29.24 11.64
C ASN A 582 18.26 -30.67 11.84
N ALA A 583 18.45 -31.27 13.02
CA ALA A 583 17.89 -32.58 13.34
C ALA A 583 16.35 -32.56 13.36
N VAL A 584 15.73 -31.49 13.87
CA VAL A 584 14.27 -31.33 13.85
C VAL A 584 13.79 -31.10 12.42
N PHE A 585 14.47 -30.28 11.62
CA PHE A 585 14.08 -30.05 10.22
C PHE A 585 14.14 -31.34 9.39
N LYS A 586 15.13 -32.22 9.62
CA LYS A 586 15.19 -33.55 9.00
C LYS A 586 13.96 -34.39 9.33
N ARG A 587 13.52 -34.41 10.60
CA ARG A 587 12.31 -35.13 11.01
C ARG A 587 11.06 -34.56 10.34
N VAL A 588 10.89 -33.23 10.32
CA VAL A 588 9.77 -32.59 9.60
C VAL A 588 9.76 -33.01 8.12
N LEU A 589 10.93 -33.10 7.50
CA LEU A 589 11.08 -33.48 6.10
C LEU A 589 10.79 -34.98 5.84
N GLU A 590 10.97 -35.84 6.83
CA GLU A 590 10.69 -37.28 6.74
C GLU A 590 9.24 -37.61 7.05
N ASP A 591 8.66 -36.91 8.03
CA ASP A 591 7.39 -37.24 8.65
C ASP A 591 6.19 -36.48 8.03
N ASN A 592 6.42 -35.30 7.45
CA ASN A 592 5.34 -34.43 6.97
C ASN A 592 4.92 -34.71 5.53
N LYS A 593 3.60 -34.70 5.28
CA LYS A 593 3.02 -34.94 3.94
C LYS A 593 2.76 -33.67 3.15
N ASN A 594 2.82 -32.49 3.78
CA ASN A 594 2.55 -31.22 3.11
C ASN A 594 3.80 -30.73 2.37
N GLY A 595 3.69 -30.61 1.04
CA GLY A 595 4.79 -30.21 0.16
C GLY A 595 5.42 -28.86 0.53
N GLU A 596 4.64 -27.83 0.90
CA GLU A 596 5.20 -26.53 1.25
C GLU A 596 5.98 -26.56 2.58
N ILE A 597 5.49 -27.32 3.57
CA ILE A 597 6.19 -27.50 4.85
C ILE A 597 7.52 -28.25 4.64
N VAL A 598 7.49 -29.33 3.85
CA VAL A 598 8.71 -30.07 3.48
C VAL A 598 9.69 -29.15 2.75
N ARG A 599 9.20 -28.33 1.82
CA ARG A 599 10.01 -27.36 1.08
C ARG A 599 10.71 -26.37 2.01
N LEU A 600 9.99 -25.82 2.98
CA LEU A 600 10.56 -24.87 3.95
C LEU A 600 11.57 -25.56 4.88
N ALA A 601 11.30 -26.79 5.30
CA ALA A 601 12.23 -27.58 6.10
C ALA A 601 13.57 -27.82 5.35
N ILE A 602 13.52 -28.14 4.05
CA ILE A 602 14.72 -28.25 3.19
C ILE A 602 15.55 -26.95 3.23
N LEU A 603 14.88 -25.81 3.04
CA LEU A 603 15.55 -24.51 3.03
C LEU A 603 16.13 -24.16 4.41
N CYS A 604 15.43 -24.48 5.51
CA CYS A 604 15.91 -24.28 6.87
C CYS A 604 17.16 -25.10 7.15
N MET A 605 17.21 -26.36 6.71
CA MET A 605 18.42 -27.19 6.79
C MET A 605 19.59 -26.55 6.06
N GLY A 606 19.35 -26.02 4.86
CA GLY A 606 20.36 -25.30 4.08
C GLY A 606 20.92 -24.09 4.82
N LYS A 607 20.04 -23.26 5.42
CA LYS A 607 20.42 -22.13 6.27
C LYS A 607 21.24 -22.55 7.50
N GLY A 608 21.05 -23.76 8.02
CA GLY A 608 21.88 -24.32 9.09
C GLY A 608 23.35 -24.50 8.71
N GLY A 609 23.71 -24.57 7.42
CA GLY A 609 25.10 -24.51 6.95
C GLY A 609 25.97 -25.74 7.26
N ILE A 610 25.36 -26.89 7.58
CA ILE A 610 26.08 -28.11 7.98
C ILE A 610 26.51 -28.89 6.73
N GLU A 611 27.82 -29.13 6.55
CA GLU A 611 28.36 -29.83 5.38
C GLU A 611 27.82 -31.26 5.21
N ALA A 612 27.68 -32.00 6.33
CA ALA A 612 27.17 -33.37 6.31
C ALA A 612 25.73 -33.49 5.76
N ASP A 613 24.97 -32.39 5.72
CA ASP A 613 23.60 -32.40 5.20
C ASP A 613 23.56 -32.41 3.67
N ILE A 614 24.67 -32.12 2.97
CA ILE A 614 24.73 -32.13 1.49
C ILE A 614 24.47 -33.54 0.94
N GLU A 615 25.06 -34.57 1.55
CA GLU A 615 24.89 -35.96 1.10
C GLU A 615 23.44 -36.41 1.28
N TYR A 616 22.86 -36.13 2.45
CA TYR A 616 21.45 -36.37 2.74
C TYR A 616 20.53 -35.65 1.75
N LEU A 617 20.78 -34.36 1.49
CA LEU A 617 19.98 -33.57 0.54
C LEU A 617 20.06 -34.15 -0.88
N ASN A 618 21.23 -34.63 -1.30
CA ASN A 618 21.42 -35.29 -2.60
C ASN A 618 20.64 -36.61 -2.71
N GLU A 619 20.66 -37.45 -1.66
CA GLU A 619 19.84 -38.66 -1.63
C GLU A 619 18.34 -38.34 -1.73
N ARG A 620 17.88 -37.32 -1.01
CA ARG A 620 16.48 -36.87 -1.08
C ARG A 620 16.14 -36.31 -2.46
N PHE A 621 17.02 -35.55 -3.11
CA PHE A 621 16.79 -35.05 -4.47
C PHE A 621 16.43 -36.18 -5.44
N MET A 622 17.15 -37.30 -5.38
CA MET A 622 16.93 -38.45 -6.27
C MET A 622 15.62 -39.20 -5.98
N GLY A 623 15.14 -39.15 -4.73
CA GLY A 623 13.89 -39.80 -4.30
C GLY A 623 12.63 -38.92 -4.40
N LEU A 624 12.77 -37.62 -4.68
CA LEU A 624 11.64 -36.68 -4.75
C LEU A 624 11.05 -36.63 -6.17
N GLU A 625 9.72 -36.68 -6.27
CA GLU A 625 9.02 -36.49 -7.57
C GLU A 625 8.65 -35.02 -7.84
N SER A 626 8.48 -34.20 -6.80
CA SER A 626 8.07 -32.80 -6.94
C SER A 626 9.22 -31.89 -7.37
N ASN A 627 9.01 -31.13 -8.46
CA ASN A 627 9.96 -30.15 -8.98
C ASN A 627 10.26 -29.04 -7.95
N GLU A 628 9.25 -28.56 -7.23
CA GLU A 628 9.42 -27.48 -6.24
C GLU A 628 10.28 -27.91 -5.05
N LEU A 629 10.22 -29.19 -4.67
CA LEU A 629 11.05 -29.75 -3.61
C LEU A 629 12.49 -29.93 -4.09
N LYS A 630 12.68 -30.42 -5.31
CA LYS A 630 14.00 -30.50 -5.96
C LYS A 630 14.66 -29.12 -6.08
N GLU A 631 13.90 -28.09 -6.45
CA GLU A 631 14.38 -26.70 -6.48
C GLU A 631 14.88 -26.24 -5.11
N ALA A 632 14.12 -26.53 -4.05
CA ALA A 632 14.50 -26.20 -2.67
C ALA A 632 15.78 -26.92 -2.25
N VAL A 633 15.99 -28.17 -2.67
CA VAL A 633 17.25 -28.89 -2.39
C VAL A 633 18.45 -28.18 -2.99
N VAL A 634 18.35 -27.77 -4.27
CA VAL A 634 19.44 -27.04 -4.94
C VAL A 634 19.73 -25.73 -4.21
N GLN A 635 18.70 -24.98 -3.81
CA GLN A 635 18.84 -23.75 -3.02
C GLN A 635 19.49 -24.01 -1.64
N ALA A 636 19.10 -25.09 -0.96
CA ALA A 636 19.66 -25.46 0.34
C ALA A 636 21.14 -25.85 0.26
N ILE A 637 21.55 -26.62 -0.75
CA ILE A 637 22.96 -26.92 -1.03
C ILE A 637 23.72 -25.61 -1.30
N GLY A 638 23.12 -24.69 -2.05
CA GLY A 638 23.67 -23.36 -2.29
C GLY A 638 23.95 -22.60 -0.99
N TYR A 639 23.04 -22.63 -0.01
CA TYR A 639 23.27 -22.01 1.28
C TYR A 639 24.44 -22.63 2.05
N ILE A 640 24.52 -23.97 2.09
CA ILE A 640 25.61 -24.65 2.80
C ILE A 640 26.97 -24.28 2.19
N VAL A 641 27.06 -24.26 0.85
CA VAL A 641 28.28 -23.89 0.13
C VAL A 641 28.71 -22.45 0.40
N LEU A 642 27.77 -21.52 0.58
CA LEU A 642 28.05 -20.11 0.84
C LEU A 642 28.45 -19.84 2.30
N TYR A 643 27.81 -20.50 3.26
CA TYR A 643 28.09 -20.30 4.68
C TYR A 643 29.28 -21.12 5.19
N ASN A 644 29.60 -22.23 4.52
CA ASN A 644 30.67 -23.12 4.93
C ASN A 644 31.78 -23.23 3.87
N ASN A 645 32.95 -22.69 4.20
CA ASN A 645 34.12 -22.70 3.32
C ASN A 645 34.83 -24.06 3.25
N THR A 646 34.53 -25.02 4.13
CA THR A 646 35.18 -26.34 4.17
C THR A 646 34.58 -27.35 3.20
N VAL A 647 33.46 -26.99 2.55
CA VAL A 647 32.69 -27.90 1.70
C VAL A 647 33.52 -28.48 0.56
N ASN A 648 33.41 -29.80 0.36
CA ASN A 648 34.02 -30.49 -0.77
C ASN A 648 33.43 -30.06 -2.13
N ARG A 649 34.00 -29.01 -2.72
CA ARG A 649 33.54 -28.42 -4.01
C ARG A 649 33.47 -29.43 -5.16
N ARG A 650 34.38 -30.40 -5.22
CA ARG A 650 34.40 -31.41 -6.32
C ARG A 650 33.16 -32.30 -6.28
N GLN A 651 32.76 -32.70 -5.07
CA GLN A 651 31.57 -33.52 -4.87
C GLN A 651 30.30 -32.75 -5.22
N VAL A 652 30.19 -31.50 -4.76
CA VAL A 652 29.05 -30.63 -5.09
C VAL A 652 28.93 -30.39 -6.61
N ILE A 653 30.04 -30.12 -7.30
CA ILE A 653 30.04 -29.95 -8.75
C ILE A 653 29.52 -31.21 -9.46
N LYS A 654 29.88 -32.40 -8.99
CA LYS A 654 29.39 -33.66 -9.55
C LYS A 654 27.87 -33.79 -9.43
N TYR A 655 27.31 -33.50 -8.26
CA TYR A 655 25.86 -33.52 -8.04
C TYR A 655 25.13 -32.50 -8.91
N LEU A 656 25.60 -31.25 -8.93
CA LEU A 656 24.96 -30.20 -9.73
C LEU A 656 24.99 -30.51 -11.25
N LEU A 657 26.03 -31.16 -11.76
CA LEU A 657 26.09 -31.61 -13.16
C LEU A 657 25.06 -32.72 -13.47
N GLU A 658 24.71 -33.55 -12.49
CA GLU A 658 23.60 -34.50 -12.61
C GLU A 658 22.25 -33.78 -12.58
N TYR A 659 22.09 -32.77 -11.71
CA TYR A 659 20.86 -31.98 -11.62
C TYR A 659 20.57 -31.16 -12.89
N LEU A 660 21.59 -30.80 -13.67
CA LEU A 660 21.41 -30.16 -14.98
C LEU A 660 20.64 -31.04 -15.99
N LYS A 661 20.54 -32.35 -15.75
CA LYS A 661 19.80 -33.28 -16.59
C LYS A 661 18.34 -33.41 -16.17
N ASP A 662 17.92 -32.77 -15.08
CA ASP A 662 16.54 -32.83 -14.58
C ASP A 662 15.56 -32.15 -15.57
N PRO A 663 14.34 -32.69 -15.76
CA PRO A 663 13.35 -32.07 -16.63
C PRO A 663 12.95 -30.65 -16.20
N ALA A 664 12.95 -30.36 -14.90
CA ALA A 664 12.51 -29.08 -14.36
C ALA A 664 13.49 -27.95 -14.72
N ILE A 665 12.98 -26.89 -15.36
CA ILE A 665 13.82 -25.79 -15.82
C ILE A 665 14.43 -25.01 -14.65
N LYS A 666 13.66 -24.72 -13.60
CA LYS A 666 14.14 -23.97 -12.42
C LYS A 666 15.28 -24.70 -11.69
N VAL A 667 15.18 -26.03 -11.55
CA VAL A 667 16.26 -26.88 -11.03
C VAL A 667 17.54 -26.71 -11.85
N ARG A 668 17.43 -26.72 -13.18
CA ARG A 668 18.57 -26.52 -14.09
C ARG A 668 19.15 -25.12 -14.00
N ILE A 669 18.31 -24.07 -13.96
CA ILE A 669 18.74 -22.67 -13.81
C ILE A 669 19.54 -22.50 -12.52
N TYR A 670 19.00 -22.98 -11.40
CA TYR A 670 19.63 -22.84 -10.09
C TYR A 670 20.92 -23.65 -9.98
N SER A 671 20.93 -24.85 -10.55
CA SER A 671 22.15 -25.68 -10.61
C SER A 671 23.23 -25.03 -11.47
N CYS A 672 22.86 -24.46 -12.62
CA CYS A 672 23.75 -23.66 -13.47
C CYS A 672 24.32 -22.46 -12.70
N ALA A 673 23.47 -21.70 -12.01
CA ALA A 673 23.89 -20.51 -11.26
C ALA A 673 24.93 -20.88 -10.19
N LEU A 674 24.69 -21.94 -9.43
CA LEU A 674 25.63 -22.45 -8.43
C LEU A 674 26.92 -22.99 -9.05
N LEU A 675 26.82 -23.76 -10.14
CA LEU A 675 28.00 -24.28 -10.85
C LEU A 675 28.92 -23.15 -11.33
N ILE A 676 28.36 -22.07 -11.85
CA ILE A 676 29.17 -20.93 -12.30
C ILE A 676 29.79 -20.20 -11.09
N SER A 677 29.05 -20.05 -9.99
CA SER A 677 29.61 -19.50 -8.74
C SER A 677 30.77 -20.33 -8.18
N LEU A 678 30.76 -21.65 -8.44
CA LEU A 678 31.84 -22.59 -8.10
C LEU A 678 32.97 -22.63 -9.14
N GLY A 679 32.88 -21.84 -10.23
CA GLY A 679 33.91 -21.73 -11.27
C GLY A 679 33.83 -22.77 -12.38
N ASN A 680 32.72 -23.50 -12.55
CA ASN A 680 32.55 -24.45 -13.64
C ASN A 680 32.20 -23.74 -14.96
N LYS A 681 33.13 -23.78 -15.93
CA LYS A 681 32.98 -23.13 -17.24
C LYS A 681 31.97 -23.82 -18.17
N GLU A 682 31.71 -25.12 -18.02
CA GLU A 682 30.77 -25.87 -18.87
C GLU A 682 29.32 -25.48 -18.61
N ALA A 683 29.01 -25.00 -17.40
CA ALA A 683 27.68 -24.53 -17.03
C ALA A 683 27.18 -23.35 -17.88
N MET A 684 28.10 -22.52 -18.39
CA MET A 684 27.77 -21.42 -19.31
C MET A 684 27.17 -21.90 -20.62
N LYS A 685 27.60 -23.07 -21.13
CA LYS A 685 27.04 -23.64 -22.36
C LYS A 685 25.57 -24.04 -22.14
N SER A 686 25.30 -24.76 -21.06
CA SER A 686 23.94 -25.18 -20.69
C SER A 686 23.02 -23.99 -20.46
N LEU A 687 23.53 -22.91 -19.87
CA LEU A 687 22.79 -21.67 -19.70
C LEU A 687 22.38 -21.03 -21.03
N ARG A 688 23.28 -20.97 -22.01
CA ARG A 688 22.97 -20.44 -23.33
C ARG A 688 21.87 -21.24 -24.00
N ASP A 689 21.95 -22.56 -23.96
CA ASP A 689 20.95 -23.45 -24.53
C ASP A 689 19.56 -23.21 -23.89
N MET A 690 19.53 -22.90 -22.57
CA MET A 690 18.29 -22.54 -21.87
C MET A 690 17.78 -21.12 -22.20
N MET A 691 18.66 -20.14 -22.41
CA MET A 691 18.25 -18.76 -22.75
C MET A 691 17.71 -18.61 -24.17
N VAL A 692 18.06 -19.51 -25.09
CA VAL A 692 17.49 -19.55 -26.45
C VAL A 692 16.04 -20.05 -26.47
N ILE A 693 15.57 -20.67 -25.38
CA ILE A 693 14.15 -21.02 -25.21
C ILE A 693 13.35 -19.71 -25.25
N LYS A 694 12.44 -19.59 -26.24
CA LYS A 694 11.58 -18.40 -26.46
C LYS A 694 10.48 -18.26 -25.40
N ASN A 695 10.86 -18.31 -24.12
CA ASN A 695 9.99 -18.14 -22.98
C ASN A 695 10.57 -17.05 -22.07
N ARG A 696 9.91 -15.88 -22.04
CA ARG A 696 10.37 -14.70 -21.30
C ARG A 696 10.46 -14.94 -19.81
N GLN A 697 9.58 -15.76 -19.24
CA GLN A 697 9.60 -16.06 -17.81
C GLN A 697 10.90 -16.79 -17.45
N ILE A 698 11.24 -17.83 -18.23
CA ILE A 698 12.49 -18.59 -18.07
C ILE A 698 13.70 -17.66 -18.25
N GLN A 699 13.70 -16.83 -19.29
CA GLN A 699 14.80 -15.90 -19.56
C GLN A 699 14.99 -14.88 -18.42
N ARG A 700 13.90 -14.32 -17.89
CA ARG A 700 13.96 -13.39 -16.75
C ARG A 700 14.42 -14.07 -15.47
N GLU A 701 14.01 -15.31 -15.21
CA GLU A 701 14.50 -16.09 -14.07
C GLU A 701 16.01 -16.37 -14.19
N ILE A 702 16.50 -16.68 -15.38
CA ILE A 702 17.95 -16.84 -15.64
C ILE A 702 18.68 -15.51 -15.41
N LEU A 703 18.17 -14.40 -15.97
CA LEU A 703 18.76 -13.07 -15.78
C LEU A 703 18.74 -12.63 -14.31
N ALA A 704 17.69 -12.97 -13.56
CA ALA A 704 17.63 -12.70 -12.13
C ALA A 704 18.70 -13.49 -11.35
N ALA A 705 18.91 -14.77 -11.68
CA ALA A 705 19.90 -15.59 -11.00
C ALA A 705 21.34 -15.26 -11.41
N ILE A 706 21.59 -14.92 -12.68
CA ILE A 706 22.95 -14.96 -13.27
C ILE A 706 23.36 -13.60 -13.85
N GLY A 707 22.46 -12.61 -13.92
CA GLY A 707 22.73 -11.28 -14.45
C GLY A 707 23.77 -10.46 -13.67
N VAL A 708 24.17 -10.89 -12.47
CA VAL A 708 25.25 -10.27 -11.69
C VAL A 708 26.65 -10.70 -12.17
N GLN A 709 26.74 -11.72 -13.04
CA GLN A 709 28.02 -12.20 -13.53
C GLN A 709 28.67 -11.23 -14.50
N ARG A 710 29.96 -10.97 -14.27
CA ARG A 710 30.78 -10.01 -15.01
C ARG A 710 31.70 -10.71 -16.01
N SER A 711 31.11 -11.42 -16.98
CA SER A 711 31.87 -12.13 -18.01
C SER A 711 31.59 -11.56 -19.40
N GLY A 712 32.64 -11.18 -20.13
CA GLY A 712 32.52 -10.69 -21.50
C GLY A 712 31.83 -11.67 -22.45
N GLU A 713 32.12 -12.98 -22.34
CA GLU A 713 31.44 -14.01 -23.15
C GLU A 713 29.92 -14.02 -22.91
N PHE A 714 29.51 -13.88 -21.65
CA PHE A 714 28.10 -13.80 -21.29
C PHE A 714 27.48 -12.50 -21.81
N ALA A 715 28.18 -11.38 -21.69
CA ALA A 715 27.71 -10.08 -22.17
C ALA A 715 27.46 -10.07 -23.69
N TYR A 716 28.39 -10.59 -24.50
CA TYR A 716 28.17 -10.70 -25.96
C TYR A 716 27.05 -11.68 -26.30
N PHE A 717 26.88 -12.76 -25.54
CA PHE A 717 25.72 -13.63 -25.69
C PHE A 717 24.41 -12.90 -25.38
N LEU A 718 24.33 -12.12 -24.30
CA LEU A 718 23.15 -11.30 -23.99
C LEU A 718 22.86 -10.28 -25.10
N ILE A 719 23.89 -9.65 -25.67
CA ILE A 719 23.75 -8.75 -26.83
C ILE A 719 23.14 -9.50 -28.01
N SER A 720 23.50 -10.76 -28.27
CA SER A 720 22.91 -11.57 -29.34
C SER A 720 21.39 -11.80 -29.20
N LEU A 721 20.86 -11.66 -27.98
CA LEU A 721 19.44 -11.79 -27.64
C LEU A 721 18.67 -10.45 -27.71
N LEU A 722 19.31 -9.32 -28.05
CA LEU A 722 18.64 -8.01 -28.22
C LEU A 722 17.82 -7.91 -29.51
N LYS A 723 17.01 -8.93 -29.81
CA LYS A 723 16.12 -8.98 -30.97
C LYS A 723 14.66 -8.92 -30.52
N GLU A 724 13.82 -8.35 -31.38
CA GLU A 724 12.39 -8.17 -31.09
C GLU A 724 11.70 -9.49 -30.73
N GLU A 725 12.12 -10.62 -31.32
CA GLU A 725 11.56 -11.94 -31.05
C GLU A 725 11.65 -12.38 -29.58
N TYR A 726 12.60 -11.84 -28.82
CA TYR A 726 12.77 -12.14 -27.39
C TYR A 726 11.97 -11.17 -26.50
N GLY A 727 12.00 -9.87 -26.78
CA GLY A 727 11.20 -8.88 -26.03
C GLY A 727 11.61 -8.72 -24.56
N ILE A 728 12.92 -8.74 -24.28
CA ILE A 728 13.51 -8.64 -22.92
C ILE A 728 14.69 -7.64 -22.88
N SER A 729 14.68 -6.63 -23.77
CA SER A 729 15.81 -5.71 -23.91
C SER A 729 16.12 -4.97 -22.60
N HIS A 730 15.11 -4.49 -21.87
CA HIS A 730 15.32 -3.83 -20.58
C HIS A 730 15.99 -4.74 -19.54
N ASP A 731 15.57 -6.01 -19.50
CA ASP A 731 16.08 -6.99 -18.55
C ASP A 731 17.58 -7.27 -18.85
N ILE A 732 17.95 -7.38 -20.13
CA ILE A 732 19.33 -7.56 -20.60
C ILE A 732 20.19 -6.31 -20.32
N LEU A 733 19.69 -5.11 -20.66
CA LEU A 733 20.44 -3.86 -20.50
C LEU A 733 20.82 -3.60 -19.04
N GLN A 734 19.95 -3.95 -18.09
CA GLN A 734 20.26 -3.85 -16.67
C GLN A 734 21.37 -4.81 -16.23
N ALA A 735 21.41 -6.04 -16.76
CA ALA A 735 22.50 -6.97 -16.48
C ALA A 735 23.83 -6.46 -17.07
N LEU A 736 23.81 -5.96 -18.31
CA LEU A 736 24.99 -5.40 -18.98
C LEU A 736 25.54 -4.16 -18.27
N ALA A 737 24.69 -3.34 -17.65
CA ALA A 737 25.14 -2.17 -16.89
C ALA A 737 26.01 -2.49 -15.66
N LEU A 738 26.06 -3.76 -15.21
CA LEU A 738 26.89 -4.20 -14.07
C LEU A 738 28.32 -4.63 -14.49
N MET A 739 28.63 -4.58 -15.77
CA MET A 739 29.93 -4.99 -16.33
C MET A 739 31.05 -4.00 -15.97
N PRO A 740 32.32 -4.45 -15.91
CA PRO A 740 33.46 -3.56 -15.73
C PRO A 740 33.55 -2.50 -16.84
N PRO A 741 34.06 -1.29 -16.55
CA PRO A 741 34.10 -0.19 -17.51
C PRO A 741 34.93 -0.52 -18.77
N GLU A 742 35.99 -1.31 -18.64
CA GLU A 742 36.83 -1.75 -19.76
C GLU A 742 36.05 -2.63 -20.74
N GLU A 743 35.29 -3.61 -20.23
CA GLU A 743 34.46 -4.48 -21.08
C GLU A 743 33.29 -3.71 -21.70
N LEU A 744 32.71 -2.77 -20.95
CA LEU A 744 31.69 -1.86 -21.49
C LEU A 744 32.23 -1.02 -22.65
N GLN A 745 33.46 -0.51 -22.56
CA GLN A 745 34.10 0.19 -23.67
C GLN A 745 34.29 -0.71 -24.89
N GLU A 746 34.71 -1.97 -24.72
CA GLU A 746 34.82 -2.90 -25.85
C GLU A 746 33.46 -3.19 -26.51
N ILE A 747 32.40 -3.34 -25.70
CA ILE A 747 31.03 -3.50 -26.17
C ILE A 747 30.59 -2.27 -26.96
N ASP A 748 30.83 -1.06 -26.43
CA ASP A 748 30.51 0.20 -27.10
C ASP A 748 31.18 0.31 -28.48
N HIS A 749 32.50 0.08 -28.56
CA HIS A 749 33.23 0.08 -29.83
C HIS A 749 32.66 -0.96 -30.81
N PHE A 750 32.26 -2.13 -30.31
CA PHE A 750 31.65 -3.15 -31.15
C PHE A 750 30.27 -2.72 -31.69
N ILE A 751 29.41 -2.11 -30.87
CA ILE A 751 28.11 -1.58 -31.32
C ILE A 751 28.31 -0.44 -32.32
N VAL A 752 29.24 0.49 -32.06
CA VAL A 752 29.62 1.55 -33.01
C VAL A 752 30.01 0.97 -34.37
N ASN A 753 30.79 -0.11 -34.39
CA ASN A 753 31.19 -0.80 -35.63
C ASN A 753 30.01 -1.45 -36.37
N ILE A 754 28.96 -1.89 -35.67
CA ILE A 754 27.72 -2.37 -36.32
C ILE A 754 27.05 -1.22 -37.06
N PHE A 755 26.89 -0.05 -36.43
CA PHE A 755 26.35 1.15 -37.11
C PHE A 755 27.23 1.56 -38.30
N LYS A 756 28.57 1.61 -38.13
CA LYS A 756 29.52 1.92 -39.23
C LYS A 756 29.34 0.98 -40.44
N LYS A 757 29.14 -0.32 -40.18
CA LYS A 757 29.01 -1.35 -41.22
C LYS A 757 27.74 -1.19 -42.06
N TYR A 758 26.62 -0.86 -41.44
CA TYR A 758 25.31 -0.78 -42.11
C TYR A 758 25.03 0.60 -42.72
N GLU A 759 25.58 1.67 -42.15
CA GLU A 759 25.31 3.05 -42.58
C GLU A 759 26.51 3.73 -43.30
N GLY A 760 27.63 3.02 -43.46
CA GLY A 760 28.83 3.47 -44.18
C GLY A 760 29.82 4.28 -43.33
N ALA A 761 31.06 4.41 -43.83
CA ALA A 761 32.18 5.11 -43.19
C ALA A 761 32.08 6.65 -43.19
N ALA A 762 30.87 7.22 -43.28
CA ALA A 762 30.62 8.65 -43.15
C ALA A 762 30.65 9.14 -41.69
N LEU A 763 30.92 8.24 -40.73
CA LEU A 763 31.03 8.56 -39.30
C LEU A 763 32.28 9.36 -38.94
N ASP A 764 33.24 9.47 -39.85
CA ASP A 764 34.55 10.09 -39.58
C ASP A 764 34.79 11.42 -40.35
N THR A 765 33.86 11.90 -41.21
CA THR A 765 34.22 12.93 -42.22
C THR A 765 33.18 14.00 -42.62
N GLU A 766 32.12 14.27 -41.86
CA GLU A 766 31.33 15.50 -42.08
C GLU A 766 31.41 16.48 -40.91
N GLU A 767 32.41 17.36 -41.00
CA GLU A 767 32.36 18.67 -40.37
C GLU A 767 31.11 19.42 -40.84
N ARG A 768 30.40 19.97 -39.86
CA ARG A 768 29.32 20.98 -39.96
C ARG A 768 29.35 21.74 -41.30
N LYS A 769 28.45 21.41 -42.22
CA LYS A 769 28.02 22.34 -43.28
C LYS A 769 26.62 22.86 -42.96
N GLU A 770 26.58 24.17 -42.83
CA GLU A 770 25.44 25.02 -42.55
C GLU A 770 24.33 24.89 -43.60
N GLY A 771 23.07 25.12 -43.18
CA GLY A 771 22.11 25.83 -44.03
C GLY A 771 21.00 25.05 -44.72
N VAL A 772 20.69 23.80 -44.34
CA VAL A 772 19.44 23.16 -44.76
C VAL A 772 18.43 23.22 -43.61
N GLN A 773 17.30 23.90 -43.82
CA GLN A 773 16.15 23.88 -42.92
C GLN A 773 15.80 22.42 -42.61
N ARG A 774 16.17 21.95 -41.42
CA ARG A 774 15.90 20.59 -40.92
C ARG A 774 14.39 20.44 -40.73
N ARG A 775 13.67 20.05 -41.78
CA ARG A 775 12.27 19.62 -41.68
C ARG A 775 12.26 18.19 -41.18
N HIS A 776 12.08 18.04 -39.87
CA HIS A 776 11.92 16.73 -39.24
C HIS A 776 10.53 16.13 -39.59
N PRO A 777 10.41 14.80 -39.70
CA PRO A 777 9.11 14.15 -39.85
C PRO A 777 8.22 14.46 -38.63
N SER A 778 6.91 14.63 -38.86
CA SER A 778 5.93 15.03 -37.85
C SER A 778 5.92 14.07 -36.66
N SER A 779 5.91 14.63 -35.45
CA SER A 779 5.89 13.84 -34.21
C SER A 779 4.60 13.06 -34.06
N LEU A 780 4.68 11.83 -33.55
CA LEU A 780 3.49 11.02 -33.22
C LEU A 780 2.92 11.47 -31.87
N SER A 781 1.63 11.79 -31.83
CA SER A 781 0.96 12.04 -30.55
C SER A 781 0.81 10.73 -29.76
N ARG A 782 1.11 10.74 -28.46
CA ARG A 782 0.86 9.60 -27.56
C ARG A 782 -0.61 9.19 -27.53
N GLU A 783 -1.52 10.08 -27.89
CA GLU A 783 -2.96 9.78 -28.00
C GLU A 783 -3.27 8.80 -29.15
N SER A 784 -2.36 8.67 -30.12
CA SER A 784 -2.51 7.69 -31.21
C SER A 784 -2.09 6.27 -30.83
N LEU A 785 -1.46 6.09 -29.66
CA LEU A 785 -1.03 4.79 -29.15
C LEU A 785 -2.17 4.09 -28.39
N PRO A 786 -2.15 2.74 -28.29
CA PRO A 786 -3.14 2.02 -27.52
C PRO A 786 -3.11 2.49 -26.06
N ARG A 787 -4.24 3.01 -25.59
CA ARG A 787 -4.44 3.36 -24.19
C ARG A 787 -4.44 2.08 -23.36
N LYS A 788 -3.53 2.01 -22.41
CA LYS A 788 -3.38 0.89 -21.48
C LYS A 788 -3.07 1.44 -20.09
N THR A 789 -3.36 0.63 -19.08
CA THR A 789 -2.99 0.94 -17.69
C THR A 789 -1.80 0.10 -17.31
N PHE A 790 -0.76 0.73 -16.79
CA PHE A 790 0.40 0.02 -16.28
C PHE A 790 0.53 0.19 -14.77
N ILE A 791 0.99 -0.87 -14.13
CA ILE A 791 1.47 -0.89 -12.76
C ILE A 791 3.00 -0.84 -12.79
N ASN A 792 3.57 0.09 -12.04
CA ASN A 792 4.98 0.12 -11.71
C ASN A 792 5.16 -0.12 -10.20
N VAL A 793 5.77 -1.24 -9.85
CA VAL A 793 6.14 -1.58 -8.47
C VAL A 793 7.65 -1.46 -8.34
N GLU A 794 8.12 -0.56 -7.49
CA GLU A 794 9.55 -0.32 -7.26
C GLU A 794 9.90 -0.56 -5.79
N MET A 795 10.97 -1.33 -5.56
CA MET A 795 11.60 -1.54 -4.26
C MET A 795 12.68 -0.46 -4.04
N PRO A 796 12.43 0.55 -3.19
CA PRO A 796 13.39 1.63 -2.97
C PRO A 796 14.71 1.06 -2.43
N GLY A 797 15.83 1.52 -2.97
CA GLY A 797 17.16 1.11 -2.49
C GLY A 797 17.60 -0.31 -2.88
N TYR A 798 16.80 -1.07 -3.65
CA TYR A 798 17.15 -2.44 -4.05
C TYR A 798 18.51 -2.54 -4.73
N ARG A 799 18.88 -1.61 -5.62
CA ARG A 799 20.20 -1.65 -6.29
C ARG A 799 21.38 -1.59 -5.32
N ARG A 800 21.26 -0.83 -4.23
CA ARG A 800 22.29 -0.77 -3.17
C ARG A 800 22.34 -2.08 -2.39
N LEU A 801 21.18 -2.67 -2.10
CA LEU A 801 21.06 -3.95 -1.41
C LEU A 801 21.60 -5.11 -2.24
N ALA A 802 21.23 -5.19 -3.52
CA ALA A 802 21.59 -6.28 -4.43
C ALA A 802 23.10 -6.44 -4.60
N GLY A 803 23.89 -5.36 -4.50
CA GLY A 803 25.35 -5.43 -4.51
C GLY A 803 25.97 -6.19 -3.33
N HIS A 804 25.21 -6.39 -2.25
CA HIS A 804 25.64 -7.07 -1.02
C HIS A 804 24.95 -8.43 -0.80
N LEU A 805 23.91 -8.76 -1.61
CA LEU A 805 23.20 -10.03 -1.51
C LEU A 805 24.00 -11.15 -2.19
N ASN A 806 24.05 -12.32 -1.56
CA ASN A 806 24.58 -13.52 -2.22
C ASN A 806 23.58 -14.05 -3.25
N LEU A 807 24.05 -14.97 -4.11
CA LEU A 807 23.25 -15.58 -5.18
C LEU A 807 21.93 -16.17 -4.67
N VAL A 808 21.96 -16.87 -3.53
CA VAL A 808 20.79 -17.57 -3.00
C VAL A 808 19.77 -16.58 -2.43
N ASP A 809 20.21 -15.50 -1.80
CA ASP A 809 19.33 -14.44 -1.32
C ASP A 809 18.64 -13.70 -2.48
N ILE A 810 19.31 -13.54 -3.62
CA ILE A 810 18.69 -13.02 -4.86
C ILE A 810 17.61 -13.99 -5.36
N MET A 811 17.86 -15.30 -5.34
CA MET A 811 16.89 -16.31 -5.76
C MET A 811 15.64 -16.32 -4.85
N ILE A 812 15.82 -16.18 -3.53
CA ILE A 812 14.69 -16.02 -2.61
C ILE A 812 13.94 -14.72 -2.85
N GLY A 813 14.67 -13.61 -3.02
CA GLY A 813 14.06 -12.30 -3.33
C GLY A 813 13.20 -12.35 -4.59
N SER A 814 13.65 -13.08 -5.62
CA SER A 814 12.86 -13.33 -6.84
C SER A 814 11.55 -14.06 -6.55
N ARG A 815 11.58 -15.13 -5.73
CA ARG A 815 10.37 -15.86 -5.34
C ARG A 815 9.43 -15.03 -4.46
N VAL A 816 9.97 -14.18 -3.59
CA VAL A 816 9.17 -13.21 -2.81
C VAL A 816 8.47 -12.23 -3.76
N THR A 817 9.18 -11.74 -4.77
CA THR A 817 8.60 -10.86 -5.80
C THR A 817 7.53 -11.58 -6.62
N GLU A 818 7.77 -12.84 -7.00
CA GLU A 818 6.81 -13.69 -7.70
C GLU A 818 5.52 -13.86 -6.89
N ARG A 819 5.65 -14.15 -5.59
CA ARG A 819 4.51 -14.34 -4.68
C ARG A 819 3.76 -13.04 -4.41
N LEU A 820 4.46 -11.95 -4.11
CA LEU A 820 3.83 -10.69 -3.69
C LEU A 820 3.25 -9.90 -4.87
N VAL A 821 3.87 -9.98 -6.06
CA VAL A 821 3.57 -9.12 -7.21
C VAL A 821 3.13 -9.94 -8.43
N THR A 822 3.99 -10.81 -8.97
CA THR A 822 3.74 -11.45 -10.28
C THR A 822 2.53 -12.38 -10.29
N SER A 823 2.30 -13.12 -9.21
CA SER A 823 1.13 -14.01 -9.06
C SER A 823 -0.20 -13.23 -9.08
N VAL A 824 -0.21 -12.04 -8.47
CA VAL A 824 -1.36 -11.14 -8.44
C VAL A 824 -1.63 -10.60 -9.84
N VAL A 825 -0.58 -10.12 -10.53
CA VAL A 825 -0.68 -9.58 -11.89
C VAL A 825 -1.25 -10.63 -12.85
N THR A 826 -0.65 -11.82 -12.87
CA THR A 826 -1.05 -12.91 -13.77
C THR A 826 -2.45 -13.44 -13.46
N GLY A 827 -2.80 -13.58 -12.17
CA GLY A 827 -4.14 -14.00 -11.73
C GLY A 827 -5.25 -13.02 -12.13
N LEU A 828 -4.91 -11.74 -12.32
CA LEU A 828 -5.82 -10.69 -12.78
C LEU A 828 -5.66 -10.36 -14.27
N LYS A 829 -5.11 -11.30 -15.07
CA LYS A 829 -4.92 -11.19 -16.53
C LYS A 829 -4.01 -10.05 -16.99
N GLY A 830 -3.20 -9.47 -16.11
CA GLY A 830 -2.12 -8.56 -16.49
C GLY A 830 -0.92 -9.31 -17.05
N PHE A 831 -0.13 -8.65 -17.89
CA PHE A 831 1.15 -9.20 -18.39
C PHE A 831 2.35 -8.43 -17.82
N VAL A 832 3.39 -9.15 -17.39
CA VAL A 832 4.63 -8.54 -16.89
C VAL A 832 5.51 -8.15 -18.07
N SER A 833 5.76 -6.86 -18.21
CA SER A 833 6.63 -6.29 -19.25
C SER A 833 8.10 -6.25 -18.85
N GLN A 834 8.43 -5.95 -17.60
CA GLN A 834 9.81 -5.79 -17.12
C GLN A 834 9.91 -6.30 -15.68
N MET A 835 11.00 -7.00 -15.33
CA MET A 835 11.18 -7.57 -13.99
C MET A 835 12.66 -7.64 -13.59
N VAL A 836 13.34 -6.50 -13.50
CA VAL A 836 14.77 -6.45 -13.13
C VAL A 836 15.10 -5.21 -12.30
N GLY A 837 16.04 -5.37 -11.36
CA GLY A 837 16.59 -4.29 -10.55
C GLY A 837 15.67 -3.81 -9.42
N GLY A 838 14.80 -4.69 -8.91
CA GLY A 838 13.82 -4.35 -7.87
C GLY A 838 12.61 -3.57 -8.41
N ARG A 839 12.43 -3.54 -9.74
CA ARG A 839 11.30 -2.90 -10.42
C ARG A 839 10.52 -3.94 -11.22
N VAL A 840 9.20 -3.92 -11.06
CA VAL A 840 8.26 -4.73 -11.84
C VAL A 840 7.31 -3.79 -12.58
N VAL A 841 7.27 -3.91 -13.90
CA VAL A 841 6.32 -3.18 -14.75
C VAL A 841 5.37 -4.18 -15.36
N ALA A 842 4.08 -4.00 -15.09
CA ALA A 842 3.00 -4.82 -15.61
C ALA A 842 1.97 -3.96 -16.34
N VAL A 843 1.28 -4.53 -17.32
CA VAL A 843 0.28 -3.83 -18.13
C VAL A 843 -1.03 -4.62 -18.11
N PHE A 844 -2.13 -3.88 -18.04
CA PHE A 844 -3.50 -4.37 -18.01
C PHE A 844 -4.31 -3.76 -19.13
N ASP A 845 -5.27 -4.54 -19.62
CA ASP A 845 -6.24 -4.09 -20.61
C ASP A 845 -7.45 -3.38 -19.97
N ASP A 846 -7.72 -3.65 -18.68
CA ASP A 846 -8.84 -3.11 -17.92
C ASP A 846 -8.33 -2.38 -16.66
N GLU A 847 -8.80 -1.16 -16.45
CA GLU A 847 -8.35 -0.28 -15.37
C GLU A 847 -8.79 -0.77 -13.98
N ALA A 848 -9.96 -1.42 -13.90
CA ALA A 848 -10.48 -1.97 -12.65
C ALA A 848 -9.65 -3.18 -12.17
N THR A 849 -9.21 -4.07 -13.08
CA THR A 849 -8.28 -5.15 -12.72
C THR A 849 -6.91 -4.64 -12.29
N ALA A 850 -6.40 -3.56 -12.90
CA ALA A 850 -5.17 -2.92 -12.47
C ALA A 850 -5.30 -2.33 -11.05
N ALA A 851 -6.40 -1.64 -10.77
CA ALA A 851 -6.71 -1.10 -9.45
C ALA A 851 -6.75 -2.21 -8.37
N GLU A 852 -7.46 -3.31 -8.65
CA GLU A 852 -7.50 -4.48 -7.76
C GLU A 852 -6.12 -5.09 -7.53
N ALA A 853 -5.30 -5.21 -8.58
CA ALA A 853 -3.94 -5.72 -8.48
C ALA A 853 -3.09 -4.84 -7.54
N GLY A 854 -3.17 -3.51 -7.67
CA GLY A 854 -2.47 -2.57 -6.80
C GLY A 854 -2.85 -2.73 -5.33
N LEU A 855 -4.15 -2.85 -5.03
CA LEU A 855 -4.65 -3.04 -3.66
C LEU A 855 -4.23 -4.39 -3.07
N ARG A 856 -4.30 -5.49 -3.85
CA ARG A 856 -3.84 -6.81 -3.40
C ARG A 856 -2.34 -6.87 -3.15
N ILE A 857 -1.53 -6.22 -3.98
CA ILE A 857 -0.07 -6.12 -3.76
C ILE A 857 0.22 -5.39 -2.44
N ARG A 858 -0.50 -4.29 -2.17
CA ARG A 858 -0.40 -3.57 -0.89
C ARG A 858 -0.78 -4.45 0.30
N GLU A 859 -1.87 -5.21 0.20
CA GLU A 859 -2.31 -6.14 1.25
C GLU A 859 -1.30 -7.26 1.50
N ASN A 860 -0.78 -7.88 0.43
CA ASN A 860 0.27 -8.88 0.50
C ASN A 860 1.54 -8.34 1.18
N MET A 861 1.93 -7.10 0.86
CA MET A 861 3.06 -6.42 1.50
C MET A 861 2.78 -6.14 2.99
N ARG A 862 1.57 -5.70 3.36
CA ARG A 862 1.19 -5.47 4.76
C ARG A 862 1.25 -6.76 5.57
N GLY A 863 0.68 -7.86 5.05
CA GLY A 863 0.76 -9.17 5.69
C GLY A 863 2.18 -9.72 5.76
N PHE A 864 3.01 -9.41 4.76
CA PHE A 864 4.44 -9.73 4.80
C PHE A 864 5.17 -8.96 5.93
N ASN A 865 4.86 -7.69 6.16
CA ASN A 865 5.51 -6.86 7.18
C ASN A 865 4.99 -7.11 8.61
N GLU A 866 3.76 -7.62 8.77
CA GLU A 866 3.13 -7.84 10.09
C GLU A 866 3.98 -8.73 11.01
N VAL A 867 4.62 -9.75 10.45
CA VAL A 867 5.44 -10.74 11.16
C VAL A 867 6.95 -10.41 11.15
N ARG A 868 7.31 -9.15 10.88
CA ARG A 868 8.71 -8.69 10.78
C ARG A 868 8.98 -7.49 11.66
N LEU A 869 10.23 -7.39 12.10
CA LEU A 869 10.75 -6.21 12.77
C LEU A 869 10.70 -5.00 11.84
N PRO A 870 10.43 -3.78 12.35
CA PRO A 870 10.34 -2.56 11.53
C PRO A 870 11.53 -2.33 10.59
N GLY A 871 12.76 -2.64 11.03
CA GLY A 871 13.96 -2.51 10.20
C GLY A 871 14.02 -3.44 8.99
N ASP A 872 13.26 -4.54 9.01
CA ASP A 872 13.20 -5.56 7.95
C ASP A 872 11.92 -5.44 7.10
N HIS A 873 11.16 -4.36 7.25
CA HIS A 873 9.93 -4.13 6.49
C HIS A 873 10.26 -3.92 5.01
N LEU A 874 9.53 -4.63 4.15
CA LEU A 874 9.55 -4.39 2.72
C LEU A 874 8.71 -3.15 2.43
N LEU A 875 9.34 -2.13 1.85
CA LEU A 875 8.66 -0.93 1.35
C LEU A 875 8.55 -1.02 -0.16
N LEU A 876 7.34 -0.86 -0.69
CA LEU A 876 7.07 -0.84 -2.13
C LEU A 876 6.48 0.51 -2.54
N ASN A 877 6.98 1.09 -3.62
CA ASN A 877 6.32 2.20 -4.30
C ASN A 877 5.44 1.62 -5.41
N ILE A 878 4.12 1.75 -5.28
CA ILE A 878 3.14 1.20 -6.23
C ILE A 878 2.50 2.37 -6.98
N GLN A 879 2.68 2.40 -8.29
CA GLN A 879 2.17 3.46 -9.17
C GLN A 879 1.31 2.87 -10.28
N LEU A 880 0.13 3.45 -10.50
CA LEU A 880 -0.82 3.09 -11.55
C LEU A 880 -1.04 4.32 -12.43
N MET A 881 -0.82 4.17 -13.73
CA MET A 881 -1.03 5.26 -14.67
C MET A 881 -1.65 4.74 -15.96
N THR A 882 -2.51 5.57 -16.57
CA THR A 882 -3.24 5.21 -17.78
C THR A 882 -2.88 6.17 -18.90
N GLY A 883 -2.35 5.63 -19.99
CA GLY A 883 -1.95 6.45 -21.14
C GLY A 883 -1.60 5.61 -22.36
N GLY A 884 -1.22 6.29 -23.44
CA GLY A 884 -0.70 5.63 -24.64
C GLY A 884 0.65 5.00 -24.38
N LEU A 885 0.74 3.67 -24.47
CA LEU A 885 1.97 2.92 -24.27
C LEU A 885 2.50 2.33 -25.59
N LYS A 886 3.81 2.42 -25.78
CA LYS A 886 4.51 1.77 -26.89
C LYS A 886 4.90 0.36 -26.48
N ILE A 887 4.21 -0.64 -27.03
CA ILE A 887 4.42 -2.05 -26.74
C ILE A 887 4.87 -2.76 -28.01
N MET A 888 6.06 -3.37 -27.99
CA MET A 888 6.57 -4.23 -29.07
C MET A 888 6.80 -5.63 -28.54
N ASN A 889 6.16 -6.61 -29.17
CA ASN A 889 6.18 -8.01 -28.75
C ASN A 889 5.99 -8.19 -27.23
N GLY A 890 5.03 -7.49 -26.60
CA GLY A 890 4.75 -7.60 -25.16
C GLY A 890 5.79 -6.99 -24.21
N GLU A 891 6.73 -6.19 -24.73
CA GLU A 891 7.62 -5.32 -23.97
C GLU A 891 7.19 -3.86 -24.15
N VAL A 892 6.93 -3.17 -23.03
CA VAL A 892 6.77 -1.71 -22.97
C VAL A 892 8.14 -1.11 -23.20
N LEU A 893 8.28 -0.37 -24.30
CA LEU A 893 9.53 0.25 -24.68
C LEU A 893 9.75 1.53 -23.88
N ASP A 894 8.76 2.41 -23.81
CA ASP A 894 8.92 3.74 -23.21
C ASP A 894 7.82 4.00 -22.17
N LEU A 895 8.22 4.45 -20.98
CA LEU A 895 7.34 4.81 -19.86
C LEU A 895 7.33 6.33 -19.66
N PRO A 896 6.25 6.91 -19.07
CA PRO A 896 6.19 8.33 -18.73
C PRO A 896 7.08 8.66 -17.52
N GLU A 897 8.41 8.60 -17.69
CA GLU A 897 9.37 8.76 -16.59
C GLU A 897 9.24 10.09 -15.85
N HIS A 898 8.80 11.17 -16.51
CA HIS A 898 8.53 12.46 -15.86
C HIS A 898 7.42 12.33 -14.81
N ALA A 899 6.22 11.87 -15.20
CA ALA A 899 5.10 11.64 -14.28
C ALA A 899 5.47 10.64 -13.17
N MET A 900 6.22 9.59 -13.50
CA MET A 900 6.68 8.60 -12.51
C MET A 900 7.68 9.17 -11.50
N ARG A 901 8.55 10.11 -11.90
CA ARG A 901 9.46 10.83 -10.99
C ARG A 901 8.68 11.73 -10.03
N HIS A 902 7.65 12.44 -10.52
CA HIS A 902 6.74 13.22 -9.67
C HIS A 902 5.97 12.34 -8.69
N ALA A 903 5.42 11.22 -9.14
CA ALA A 903 4.76 10.28 -8.24
C ALA A 903 5.73 9.71 -7.18
N ARG A 904 7.03 9.54 -7.49
CA ARG A 904 8.06 9.09 -6.53
C ARG A 904 8.37 10.13 -5.46
N SER A 905 8.28 11.42 -5.78
CA SER A 905 8.64 12.49 -4.84
C SER A 905 7.62 12.64 -3.70
N LEU A 906 6.37 12.20 -3.89
CA LEU A 906 5.31 12.19 -2.86
C LEU A 906 5.66 11.40 -1.59
N SER A 907 6.74 10.60 -1.61
CA SER A 907 7.28 9.92 -0.42
C SER A 907 6.23 9.10 0.34
N ALA A 908 5.45 8.31 -0.39
CA ALA A 908 4.31 7.53 0.11
C ALA A 908 4.56 6.00 -0.05
N PRO A 909 5.61 5.43 0.59
CA PRO A 909 5.89 4.01 0.47
C PRO A 909 4.75 3.17 1.05
N GLY A 910 4.46 2.04 0.40
CA GLY A 910 3.39 1.13 0.78
C GLY A 910 1.99 1.60 0.41
N ARG A 911 1.86 2.70 -0.35
CA ARG A 911 0.59 3.24 -0.83
C ARG A 911 0.47 3.07 -2.35
N VAL A 912 -0.78 3.05 -2.82
CA VAL A 912 -1.10 2.87 -4.24
C VAL A 912 -1.39 4.25 -4.83
N ILE A 913 -0.44 4.77 -5.61
CA ILE A 913 -0.52 6.08 -6.25
C ILE A 913 -1.14 5.91 -7.63
N VAL A 914 -2.23 6.63 -7.92
CA VAL A 914 -2.86 6.69 -9.25
C VAL A 914 -2.76 8.11 -9.82
N ASP A 915 -2.60 8.23 -11.13
CA ASP A 915 -2.78 9.51 -11.83
C ASP A 915 -4.27 9.92 -11.91
N GLU A 916 -4.53 11.20 -12.18
CA GLU A 916 -5.90 11.73 -12.35
C GLU A 916 -6.70 10.97 -13.41
N THR A 917 -6.03 10.59 -14.50
CA THR A 917 -6.66 9.85 -15.60
C THR A 917 -7.16 8.48 -15.15
N THR A 918 -6.35 7.71 -14.43
CA THR A 918 -6.77 6.40 -13.89
C THR A 918 -7.84 6.59 -12.82
N SER A 919 -7.67 7.56 -11.91
CA SER A 919 -8.64 7.84 -10.84
C SER A 919 -10.04 8.10 -11.39
N ASN A 920 -10.16 8.92 -12.42
CA ASN A 920 -11.46 9.25 -13.04
C ASN A 920 -12.11 8.03 -13.73
N LEU A 921 -11.31 7.12 -14.28
CA LEU A 921 -11.84 5.91 -14.92
C LEU A 921 -12.37 4.88 -13.90
N VAL A 922 -11.79 4.83 -12.70
CA VAL A 922 -12.15 3.85 -11.67
C VAL A 922 -13.07 4.38 -10.57
N GLU A 923 -13.45 5.65 -10.63
CA GLU A 923 -14.22 6.37 -9.59
C GLU A 923 -15.53 5.66 -9.18
N GLN A 924 -16.20 4.98 -10.12
CA GLN A 924 -17.45 4.26 -9.82
C GLN A 924 -17.23 3.00 -8.97
N ALA A 925 -16.08 2.34 -9.13
CA ALA A 925 -15.79 1.06 -8.49
C ALA A 925 -14.83 1.21 -7.28
N TYR A 926 -14.05 2.28 -7.24
CA TYR A 926 -13.02 2.49 -6.22
C TYR A 926 -13.01 3.91 -5.68
N HIS A 927 -12.74 4.01 -4.38
CA HIS A 927 -12.56 5.27 -3.70
C HIS A 927 -11.10 5.70 -3.72
N SER A 928 -10.85 6.93 -4.19
CA SER A 928 -9.55 7.58 -4.19
C SER A 928 -9.59 8.92 -3.47
N VAL A 929 -8.46 9.33 -2.89
CA VAL A 929 -8.30 10.62 -2.20
C VAL A 929 -7.09 11.35 -2.79
N PRO A 930 -7.21 12.66 -3.12
CA PRO A 930 -6.10 13.41 -3.70
C PRO A 930 -4.92 13.48 -2.74
N PHE A 931 -3.69 13.34 -3.26
CA PHE A 931 -2.50 13.69 -2.49
C PHE A 931 -2.43 15.21 -2.31
N ALA A 932 -1.77 15.63 -1.23
CA ALA A 932 -1.38 17.02 -1.08
C ALA A 932 -0.40 17.42 -2.19
N ASP A 933 -0.58 18.62 -2.74
CA ASP A 933 0.41 19.25 -3.62
C ASP A 933 1.65 19.62 -2.77
N VAL A 934 2.47 18.63 -2.37
CA VAL A 934 3.74 18.90 -1.71
C VAL A 934 4.71 19.28 -2.81
N VAL A 935 5.09 20.56 -2.87
CA VAL A 935 6.10 21.04 -3.83
C VAL A 935 7.45 20.41 -3.49
N THR A 936 7.78 19.32 -4.17
CA THR A 936 9.07 18.65 -4.08
C THR A 936 9.98 19.14 -5.20
N GLY A 937 10.45 20.38 -5.12
CA GLY A 937 11.52 20.93 -5.99
C GLY A 937 11.22 21.06 -7.49
N SER A 938 10.14 20.48 -8.01
CA SER A 938 9.77 20.41 -9.42
C SER A 938 8.42 21.07 -9.69
N GLY A 939 8.45 22.37 -10.02
CA GLY A 939 7.38 23.10 -10.71
C GLY A 939 6.06 23.38 -9.96
N ALA A 940 5.31 24.37 -10.47
CA ALA A 940 4.11 24.95 -9.87
C ALA A 940 2.80 24.18 -10.17
N PHE A 941 2.84 23.15 -11.01
CA PHE A 941 1.68 22.31 -11.30
C PHE A 941 2.06 20.82 -11.26
N PRO A 942 1.90 20.15 -10.11
CA PRO A 942 1.97 18.71 -10.09
C PRO A 942 0.80 18.16 -10.89
N THR A 943 1.09 17.24 -11.81
CA THR A 943 0.11 16.26 -12.27
C THR A 943 -0.64 15.75 -11.04
N ARG A 944 -1.97 15.79 -11.04
CA ARG A 944 -2.72 15.41 -9.84
C ARG A 944 -2.62 13.91 -9.64
N PHE A 945 -2.12 13.53 -8.47
CA PHE A 945 -2.07 12.15 -8.04
C PHE A 945 -3.10 11.92 -6.95
N PHE A 946 -3.68 10.74 -6.94
CA PHE A 946 -4.62 10.29 -5.93
C PHE A 946 -4.10 8.99 -5.31
N GLU A 947 -4.46 8.76 -4.06
CA GLU A 947 -4.22 7.48 -3.40
C GLU A 947 -5.46 6.60 -3.58
N LEU A 948 -5.27 5.41 -4.13
CA LEU A 948 -6.33 4.40 -4.22
C LEU A 948 -6.49 3.69 -2.86
N ILE A 949 -7.67 3.79 -2.25
CA ILE A 949 -7.89 3.36 -0.86
C ILE A 949 -8.54 1.97 -0.82
N SER A 950 -9.72 1.86 -1.39
CA SER A 950 -10.60 0.68 -1.27
C SER A 950 -11.60 0.62 -2.41
N PRO A 951 -12.19 -0.56 -2.68
CA PRO A 951 -13.38 -0.65 -3.51
C PRO A 951 -14.57 0.05 -2.84
N VAL A 952 -15.59 0.39 -3.62
CA VAL A 952 -16.86 0.96 -3.13
C VAL A 952 -17.90 -0.16 -3.12
N ASN A 953 -18.47 -0.46 -1.95
CA ASN A 953 -19.50 -1.50 -1.82
C ASN A 953 -20.58 -1.20 -0.78
N PHE A 954 -20.43 -0.17 0.07
CA PHE A 954 -21.37 0.10 1.17
C PHE A 954 -22.79 0.28 0.64
N ARG A 955 -22.94 1.12 -0.39
CA ARG A 955 -24.25 1.52 -0.92
C ARG A 955 -25.00 0.33 -1.48
N ASP A 956 -24.36 -0.44 -2.36
CA ASP A 956 -24.98 -1.60 -3.01
C ASP A 956 -25.37 -2.67 -1.99
N LEU A 957 -24.52 -2.93 -0.99
CA LEU A 957 -24.82 -3.86 0.11
C LEU A 957 -26.03 -3.38 0.93
N ALA A 958 -26.03 -2.11 1.35
CA ALA A 958 -27.11 -1.56 2.17
C ALA A 958 -28.44 -1.50 1.39
N GLU A 959 -28.44 -1.11 0.11
CA GLU A 959 -29.64 -1.11 -0.74
C GLU A 959 -30.18 -2.53 -0.97
N THR A 960 -29.30 -3.51 -1.14
CA THR A 960 -29.70 -4.93 -1.24
C THR A 960 -30.35 -5.39 0.06
N MET A 961 -29.75 -5.10 1.22
CA MET A 961 -30.31 -5.43 2.54
C MET A 961 -31.68 -4.77 2.77
N VAL A 962 -31.86 -3.50 2.41
CA VAL A 962 -33.15 -2.82 2.50
C VAL A 962 -34.19 -3.48 1.59
N THR A 963 -33.80 -3.86 0.36
CA THR A 963 -34.70 -4.54 -0.59
C THR A 963 -35.16 -5.90 -0.06
N GLU A 964 -34.25 -6.67 0.54
CA GLU A 964 -34.59 -7.94 1.20
C GLU A 964 -35.55 -7.73 2.37
N LEU A 965 -35.35 -6.70 3.19
CA LEU A 965 -36.26 -6.36 4.30
C LEU A 965 -37.64 -5.94 3.80
N ILE A 966 -37.73 -5.12 2.75
CA ILE A 966 -39.00 -4.74 2.11
C ILE A 966 -39.73 -5.99 1.61
N LYS A 967 -39.02 -6.90 0.94
CA LYS A 967 -39.61 -8.15 0.43
C LYS A 967 -40.12 -9.04 1.57
N SER A 968 -39.35 -9.18 2.64
CA SER A 968 -39.75 -9.93 3.84
C SER A 968 -40.97 -9.32 4.53
N ASP A 969 -41.07 -7.99 4.60
CA ASP A 969 -42.23 -7.29 5.16
C ASP A 969 -43.47 -7.51 4.29
N GLN A 970 -43.33 -7.44 2.95
CA GLN A 970 -44.42 -7.75 2.01
C GLN A 970 -44.89 -9.20 2.13
N GLU A 971 -43.97 -10.17 2.23
CA GLU A 971 -44.30 -11.58 2.44
C GLU A 971 -45.01 -11.81 3.78
N ARG A 972 -44.57 -11.15 4.86
CA ARG A 972 -45.25 -11.18 6.16
C ARG A 972 -46.65 -10.59 6.11
N LEU A 973 -46.82 -9.45 5.45
CA LEU A 973 -48.14 -8.83 5.27
C LEU A 973 -49.07 -9.72 4.44
N MET A 974 -48.57 -10.33 3.36
CA MET A 974 -49.33 -11.29 2.56
C MET A 974 -49.73 -12.53 3.38
N ALA A 975 -48.81 -13.07 4.19
CA ALA A 975 -49.09 -14.19 5.08
C ALA A 975 -50.12 -13.82 6.16
N GLN A 976 -50.02 -12.62 6.76
CA GLN A 976 -51.02 -12.12 7.71
C GLN A 976 -52.38 -11.93 7.06
N MET A 977 -52.44 -11.37 5.84
CA MET A 977 -53.69 -11.26 5.08
C MET A 977 -54.28 -12.64 4.75
N GLN A 978 -53.45 -13.62 4.37
CA GLN A 978 -53.91 -14.99 4.13
C GLN A 978 -54.48 -15.64 5.40
N ILE A 979 -53.79 -15.48 6.54
CA ILE A 979 -54.27 -15.95 7.85
C ILE A 979 -55.58 -15.24 8.22
N GLU A 980 -55.71 -13.93 7.99
CA GLU A 980 -56.92 -13.18 8.30
C GLU A 980 -58.09 -13.60 7.40
N VAL A 981 -57.83 -13.89 6.12
CA VAL A 981 -58.80 -14.45 5.18
C VAL A 981 -59.23 -15.86 5.60
N GLU A 982 -58.30 -16.72 6.02
CA GLU A 982 -58.61 -18.04 6.57
C GLU A 982 -59.39 -17.96 7.89
N LEU A 983 -59.04 -17.04 8.77
CA LEU A 983 -59.79 -16.79 10.01
C LEU A 983 -61.21 -16.29 9.71
N ARG A 984 -61.39 -15.42 8.71
CA ARG A 984 -62.73 -15.00 8.25
C ARG A 984 -63.51 -16.14 7.63
N LYS A 985 -62.87 -17.05 6.88
CA LYS A 985 -63.51 -18.28 6.39
C LYS A 985 -63.95 -19.18 7.54
N ARG A 986 -63.08 -19.45 8.52
CA ARG A 986 -63.42 -20.23 9.73
C ARG A 986 -64.53 -19.58 10.56
N LYS A 987 -64.56 -18.25 10.67
CA LYS A 987 -65.65 -17.52 11.35
C LYS A 987 -66.99 -17.62 10.60
N ASN A 988 -66.96 -17.73 9.28
CA ASN A 988 -68.15 -17.97 8.46
C ASN A 988 -68.59 -19.45 8.48
N GLU A 989 -67.65 -20.39 8.57
CA GLU A 989 -67.94 -21.83 8.78
C GLU A 989 -68.57 -22.08 10.16
N GLN A 990 -68.13 -21.37 11.22
CA GLN A 990 -68.77 -21.44 12.55
C GLN A 990 -70.21 -20.89 12.60
N LYS A 991 -70.67 -20.13 11.61
CA LYS A 991 -72.06 -19.64 11.53
C LYS A 991 -73.04 -20.66 10.93
N VAL A 992 -72.57 -21.83 10.49
CA VAL A 992 -73.41 -22.87 9.84
C VAL A 992 -73.44 -24.19 10.64
N GLY A 993 -72.99 -24.19 11.90
CA GLY A 993 -73.28 -25.29 12.83
C GLY A 993 -74.75 -25.25 13.23
N SER A 994 -75.58 -26.10 12.62
CA SER A 994 -77.03 -26.08 12.80
C SER A 994 -77.41 -26.37 14.25
N SER A 995 -78.46 -25.71 14.76
CA SER A 995 -79.08 -25.95 16.07
C SER A 995 -79.38 -27.43 16.37
N VAL A 996 -79.42 -28.27 15.34
CA VAL A 996 -79.60 -29.73 15.43
C VAL A 996 -78.41 -30.42 16.09
N GLU A 997 -77.16 -30.01 15.83
CA GLU A 997 -75.97 -30.64 16.43
C GLU A 997 -75.84 -30.32 17.92
N TYR A 998 -76.18 -29.08 18.31
CA TYR A 998 -76.25 -28.68 19.72
C TYR A 998 -77.39 -29.37 20.47
N ALA A 999 -78.55 -29.57 19.83
CA ALA A 999 -79.65 -30.33 20.40
C ALA A 999 -79.26 -31.81 20.62
N GLN A 1000 -78.56 -32.42 19.66
CA GLN A 1000 -78.12 -33.82 19.74
C GLN A 1000 -77.08 -34.04 20.85
N ALA A 1001 -76.09 -33.15 20.97
CA ALA A 1001 -75.09 -33.22 22.04
C ALA A 1001 -75.71 -33.02 23.43
N MET A 1002 -76.71 -32.14 23.55
CA MET A 1002 -77.45 -31.95 24.80
C MET A 1002 -78.33 -33.16 25.14
N ASP A 1003 -78.96 -33.81 24.15
CA ASP A 1003 -79.74 -35.02 24.38
C ASP A 1003 -78.88 -36.19 24.87
N ASP A 1004 -77.66 -36.32 24.35
CA ASP A 1004 -76.73 -37.37 24.76
C ASP A 1004 -76.16 -37.13 26.17
N ILE A 1005 -75.84 -35.88 26.55
CA ILE A 1005 -75.52 -35.52 27.94
C ILE A 1005 -76.73 -35.81 28.84
N GLY A 1006 -77.95 -35.54 28.36
CA GLY A 1006 -79.19 -35.80 29.09
C GLY A 1006 -79.51 -37.28 29.31
N LYS A 1007 -78.96 -38.18 28.49
CA LYS A 1007 -79.02 -39.63 28.72
C LYS A 1007 -78.04 -40.05 29.82
N VAL A 1008 -76.78 -39.60 29.74
CA VAL A 1008 -75.74 -39.92 30.73
C VAL A 1008 -76.15 -39.44 32.12
N VAL A 1009 -76.62 -38.20 32.24
CA VAL A 1009 -77.09 -37.64 33.53
C VAL A 1009 -78.28 -38.43 34.08
N ARG A 1010 -79.17 -38.95 33.22
CA ARG A 1010 -80.29 -39.79 33.66
C ARG A 1010 -79.82 -41.14 34.18
N GLU A 1011 -78.85 -41.75 33.53
CA GLU A 1011 -78.26 -43.02 33.96
C GLU A 1011 -77.56 -42.87 35.32
N ASP A 1012 -76.72 -41.84 35.47
CA ASP A 1012 -76.04 -41.55 36.74
C ASP A 1012 -77.02 -41.28 37.89
N LEU A 1013 -78.07 -40.49 37.62
CA LEU A 1013 -79.13 -40.21 38.60
C LEU A 1013 -79.92 -41.47 38.98
N ALA A 1014 -80.18 -42.38 38.03
CA ALA A 1014 -80.84 -43.66 38.30
C ALA A 1014 -79.96 -44.58 39.14
N ASP A 1015 -78.65 -44.56 38.92
CA ASP A 1015 -77.70 -45.35 39.71
C ASP A 1015 -77.52 -44.79 41.12
N ILE A 1016 -77.62 -43.47 41.32
CA ILE A 1016 -77.70 -42.85 42.66
C ILE A 1016 -78.95 -43.34 43.41
N VAL A 1017 -80.11 -43.41 42.75
CA VAL A 1017 -81.34 -43.93 43.36
C VAL A 1017 -81.18 -45.42 43.71
N LYS A 1018 -80.66 -46.25 42.81
CA LYS A 1018 -80.40 -47.68 43.09
C LYS A 1018 -79.40 -47.89 44.21
N TYR A 1019 -78.35 -47.07 44.29
CA TYR A 1019 -77.34 -47.14 45.35
C TYR A 1019 -77.96 -46.86 46.71
N ILE A 1020 -78.82 -45.83 46.81
CA ILE A 1020 -79.48 -45.46 48.06
C ILE A 1020 -80.55 -46.48 48.45
N GLN A 1021 -81.33 -47.00 47.50
CA GLN A 1021 -82.29 -48.09 47.75
C GLN A 1021 -81.60 -49.38 48.25
N LYS A 1022 -80.36 -49.66 47.83
CA LYS A 1022 -79.59 -50.84 48.28
C LYS A 1022 -78.94 -50.68 49.65
N ARG A 1023 -78.60 -49.45 50.08
CA ARG A 1023 -77.81 -49.20 51.30
C ARG A 1023 -78.59 -48.57 52.46
N SER A 1024 -79.79 -48.02 52.20
CA SER A 1024 -80.63 -47.43 53.24
C SER A 1024 -81.92 -48.21 53.40
N THR A 1025 -82.34 -48.44 54.65
CA THR A 1025 -83.67 -48.98 54.99
C THR A 1025 -84.66 -47.87 55.37
N ASP A 1026 -84.22 -46.61 55.37
CA ASP A 1026 -85.03 -45.44 55.69
C ASP A 1026 -85.90 -45.03 54.48
N ARG A 1027 -87.21 -45.25 54.60
CA ARG A 1027 -88.19 -44.97 53.54
C ARG A 1027 -88.37 -43.47 53.28
N GLU A 1028 -88.21 -42.61 54.28
CA GLU A 1028 -88.33 -41.15 54.09
C GLU A 1028 -87.12 -40.61 53.34
N LEU A 1029 -85.92 -41.13 53.63
CA LEU A 1029 -84.71 -40.77 52.90
C LEU A 1029 -84.79 -41.17 51.43
N ILE A 1030 -85.20 -42.42 51.14
CA ILE A 1030 -85.35 -42.91 49.76
C ILE A 1030 -86.37 -42.06 48.99
N SER A 1031 -87.54 -41.82 49.58
CA SER A 1031 -88.60 -40.97 49.01
C SER A 1031 -88.10 -39.54 48.73
N THR A 1032 -87.35 -38.96 49.66
CA THR A 1032 -86.82 -37.60 49.52
C THR A 1032 -85.80 -37.52 48.41
N VAL A 1033 -84.90 -38.50 48.32
CA VAL A 1033 -83.87 -38.54 47.27
C VAL A 1033 -84.48 -38.80 45.90
N GLU A 1034 -85.45 -39.71 45.77
CA GLU A 1034 -86.19 -39.93 44.52
C GLU A 1034 -86.87 -38.64 44.03
N ARG A 1035 -87.48 -37.88 44.96
CA ARG A 1035 -88.09 -36.59 44.65
C ARG A 1035 -87.05 -35.54 44.23
N MET A 1036 -85.89 -35.50 44.89
CA MET A 1036 -84.79 -34.59 44.52
C MET A 1036 -84.23 -34.93 43.14
N VAL A 1037 -83.99 -36.20 42.86
CA VAL A 1037 -83.52 -36.68 41.56
C VAL A 1037 -84.52 -36.37 40.45
N SER A 1038 -85.82 -36.60 40.69
CA SER A 1038 -86.89 -36.23 39.75
C SER A 1038 -86.92 -34.72 39.47
N ASN A 1039 -86.73 -33.89 40.51
CA ASN A 1039 -86.69 -32.43 40.35
C ASN A 1039 -85.47 -31.96 39.58
N VAL A 1040 -84.30 -32.57 39.78
CA VAL A 1040 -83.08 -32.26 39.00
C VAL A 1040 -83.30 -32.61 37.54
N ASN A 1041 -83.87 -33.78 37.23
CA ASN A 1041 -84.16 -34.18 35.86
C ASN A 1041 -85.18 -33.25 35.17
N LYS A 1042 -86.23 -32.82 35.89
CA LYS A 1042 -87.20 -31.82 35.38
C LYS A 1042 -86.57 -30.46 35.11
N ARG A 1043 -85.68 -29.98 35.98
CA ARG A 1043 -84.95 -28.72 35.77
C ARG A 1043 -84.01 -28.81 34.58
N TYR A 1044 -83.31 -29.93 34.44
CA TYR A 1044 -82.46 -30.20 33.29
C TYR A 1044 -83.28 -30.13 32.00
N MET A 1045 -84.36 -30.89 31.88
CA MET A 1045 -85.24 -30.86 30.69
C MET A 1045 -85.80 -29.47 30.38
N ALA A 1046 -86.18 -28.70 31.41
CA ALA A 1046 -86.68 -27.34 31.22
C ALA A 1046 -85.62 -26.37 30.68
N GLU A 1047 -84.37 -26.46 31.15
CA GLU A 1047 -83.29 -25.63 30.63
C GLU A 1047 -82.78 -26.08 29.26
N THR A 1048 -82.71 -27.39 29.01
CA THR A 1048 -82.41 -27.90 27.66
C THR A 1048 -83.43 -27.41 26.65
N THR A 1049 -84.72 -27.43 27.00
CA THR A 1049 -85.80 -26.92 26.12
C THR A 1049 -85.70 -25.41 25.90
N ARG A 1050 -85.30 -24.62 26.90
CA ARG A 1050 -85.06 -23.17 26.74
C ARG A 1050 -83.88 -22.88 25.81
N ILE A 1051 -82.82 -23.68 25.89
CA ILE A 1051 -81.63 -23.52 25.07
C ILE A 1051 -81.92 -23.92 23.61
N ILE A 1052 -82.75 -24.93 23.39
CA ILE A 1052 -83.16 -25.39 22.04
C ILE A 1052 -84.16 -24.43 21.37
N MET A 1053 -85.00 -23.71 22.14
CA MET A 1053 -86.00 -22.76 21.61
C MET A 1053 -85.49 -21.33 21.39
N ARG A 1054 -84.25 -21.01 21.78
CA ARG A 1054 -83.56 -19.74 21.47
C ARG A 1054 -82.66 -19.93 20.27
#